data_AF-A0A1V4EIP3-F1
#
_entry.id   AF-A0A1V4EIP3-F1
#
_cell.length_a   1.000
_cell.length_b   1.000
_cell.length_c   1.000
_cell.angle_alpha   90.00
_cell.angle_beta   90.00
_cell.angle_gamma   90.00
#
_symmetry.space_group_name_H-M   'P 1'
#
loop_
_entity.id
_entity.type
_entity.pdbx_description
1 polymer ?
#
loop_
_entity_poly.entity_id
_entity_poly.type
_entity_poly.pdbx_seq_one_letter_code
_entity_poly.pdbx_strand_id
1 'polypeptide(L)'
;MLDVFKHRTVRELARLLTAEGDVPRSLLHRLTPARAVTTTLVCVPYGGGSAAVYQPLADALPADWALYSVAVPGNELGEEARPFDEVVRDCVTEITEIMDGSPGRLVIYGHCGPGGVLATAVARELEAAGQELTALYLGGVFPFARPGRGMNWLGTFFDRLTSDQARINALTAAGLDVEELGRDQVRLIVTNQRLGARHAECYYTRLFEEADGGRLRAPVISVVGERDPATEFYQERYKEWHALSDEAACVVLDEAGHFFTRYRAAELADIVTGTHDALASGRTEGMERGEGRTWWLQGVSRRSAEAGTEGETEAGTAAKRDEPSGAAGTRAHGGPPPSMRRFLVVAAGQLVSITGSALTEFAIPLWIYLTTGSLARFALFSVLGLLPGMLVAPLAGTIVDRFDRRKVMIAGDAAAGGTQLMLGLLLWTGNLQIWHIYPLLVCLSVALTFQRLAYGSAIPQLVPKRFLGHANGVVQMATGTAQLIVPLIAVGLMAAIGLEGILVIDVASYVVATLTVALIRFPATMAWKRRESVLAEMMGGIRHSWGHRGFRAMLFYFAVLNVFLSPLFLMISPLVLSFASLAEVGRVSFAGGLGAFLGGLAMAAWGGPRRRRLHGVLLSTLALSVFCLLTGLRADLFLIAVGAFGMSLCLTLLNGVYATIIQVKVPQRFHGRVIALNTLIAWSTLPIGFGLVAPYGAQVFEPLLAPDGPLAGTAGAVLGTGPGRGIGFMYACFAVAIAVIALVALRVRVLRRFDTDVPDALPDDVVGYQALTERIAAARTADAGPGDRTDAPADTRAAREPEKELA
;
A
#
# COMPACT_ATOMS: atom_id res chain seq x y z
N MET A 1 -12.84 18.26 30.56
CA MET A 1 -12.69 16.80 30.81
C MET A 1 -11.57 16.50 31.80
N LEU A 2 -10.50 17.32 31.84
CA LEU A 2 -9.39 17.24 32.80
C LEU A 2 -9.77 17.37 34.29
N ASP A 3 -10.82 18.12 34.65
CA ASP A 3 -11.25 18.27 36.05
C ASP A 3 -11.69 16.93 36.69
N VAL A 4 -12.19 16.00 35.88
CA VAL A 4 -12.57 14.65 36.33
C VAL A 4 -11.34 13.83 36.73
N PHE A 5 -10.18 14.09 36.11
CA PHE A 5 -8.92 13.41 36.43
C PHE A 5 -8.18 14.04 37.61
N LYS A 6 -8.31 15.36 37.81
CA LYS A 6 -7.77 16.07 39.00
C LYS A 6 -8.54 15.76 40.28
N HIS A 7 -9.84 15.52 40.17
CA HIS A 7 -10.74 15.31 41.30
C HIS A 7 -11.24 13.86 41.30
N ARG A 8 -10.41 12.98 41.87
CA ARG A 8 -10.65 11.52 41.89
C ARG A 8 -11.87 11.11 42.72
N THR A 9 -12.52 12.05 43.41
CA THR A 9 -13.72 11.80 44.20
C THR A 9 -14.90 12.64 43.73
N VAL A 10 -16.10 12.04 43.77
CA VAL A 10 -17.37 12.71 43.44
C VAL A 10 -17.58 13.99 44.28
N ARG A 11 -17.05 14.00 45.52
CA ARG A 11 -17.12 15.15 46.44
C ARG A 11 -16.28 16.34 45.97
N GLU A 12 -15.11 16.10 45.40
CA GLU A 12 -14.23 17.16 44.89
C GLU A 12 -14.78 17.74 43.58
N LEU A 13 -15.31 16.89 42.69
CA LEU A 13 -16.03 17.32 41.48
C LEU A 13 -17.24 18.21 41.80
N ALA A 14 -18.01 17.86 42.83
CA ALA A 14 -19.16 18.67 43.28
C ALA A 14 -18.76 20.04 43.85
N ARG A 15 -17.58 20.16 44.48
CA ARG A 15 -17.04 21.45 44.95
C ARG A 15 -16.58 22.35 43.81
N LEU A 16 -16.04 21.77 42.75
CA LEU A 16 -15.59 22.53 41.58
C LEU A 16 -16.76 23.08 40.77
N LEU A 17 -17.86 22.33 40.66
CA LEU A 17 -19.10 22.77 40.03
C LEU A 17 -19.83 23.88 40.81
N THR A 18 -19.52 24.07 42.09
CA THR A 18 -20.14 25.09 42.96
C THR A 18 -19.28 26.34 43.15
N ALA A 19 -18.03 26.32 42.68
CA ALA A 19 -17.13 27.47 42.68
C ALA A 19 -17.25 28.23 41.35
N GLU A 20 -18.30 29.04 41.19
CA GLU A 20 -18.38 30.02 40.10
C GLU A 20 -17.39 31.17 40.38
N GLY A 21 -16.25 31.13 39.72
CA GLY A 21 -15.27 32.20 39.70
C GLY A 21 -14.31 32.01 38.52
N ASP A 22 -14.07 33.08 37.77
CA ASP A 22 -13.16 33.16 36.63
C ASP A 22 -11.70 33.07 37.13
N VAL A 23 -11.28 31.86 37.53
CA VAL A 23 -9.89 31.57 37.90
C VAL A 23 -9.12 31.34 36.60
N PRO A 24 -8.00 32.05 36.35
CA PRO A 24 -7.16 31.80 35.19
C PRO A 24 -6.78 30.32 35.13
N ARG A 25 -7.18 29.62 34.06
CA ARG A 25 -6.82 28.22 33.87
C ARG A 25 -5.33 28.14 33.56
N SER A 26 -4.54 27.60 34.49
CA SER A 26 -3.13 27.28 34.27
C SER A 26 -2.96 26.36 33.06
N LEU A 27 -1.97 26.66 32.23
CA LEU A 27 -1.63 25.90 31.03
C LEU A 27 -0.88 24.60 31.36
N LEU A 28 -0.14 24.54 32.47
CA LEU A 28 0.61 23.35 32.87
C LEU A 28 -0.18 22.46 33.84
N HIS A 29 -0.53 21.26 33.36
CA HIS A 29 -1.23 20.26 34.16
C HIS A 29 -0.28 19.19 34.67
N ARG A 30 -0.08 19.14 35.99
CA ARG A 30 0.65 18.04 36.65
C ARG A 30 -0.12 16.73 36.48
N LEU A 31 0.51 15.71 35.90
CA LEU A 31 -0.06 14.37 35.72
C LEU A 31 0.47 13.36 36.74
N THR A 32 1.62 13.63 37.36
CA THR A 32 2.15 12.81 38.46
C THR A 32 1.62 13.27 39.82
N PRO A 33 1.59 12.38 40.84
CA PRO A 33 1.21 12.75 42.20
C PRO A 33 2.06 13.89 42.78
N ALA A 34 1.48 14.68 43.68
CA ALA A 34 2.19 15.71 44.43
C ALA A 34 3.18 15.07 45.43
N ARG A 35 4.47 15.19 45.14
CA ARG A 35 5.61 14.66 45.91
C ARG A 35 6.85 15.50 45.66
N ALA A 36 7.86 15.36 46.53
CA ALA A 36 9.19 15.92 46.32
C ALA A 36 9.85 15.27 45.09
N VAL A 37 10.45 16.07 44.23
CA VAL A 37 11.01 15.64 42.95
C VAL A 37 12.36 16.31 42.72
N THR A 38 13.24 15.61 42.00
CA THR A 38 14.57 16.08 41.60
C THR A 38 14.58 16.59 40.17
N THR A 39 13.64 16.11 39.35
CA THR A 39 13.53 16.44 37.92
C THR A 39 12.08 16.74 37.54
N THR A 40 11.89 17.83 36.79
CA THR A 40 10.62 18.25 36.22
C THR A 40 10.65 18.06 34.71
N LEU A 41 9.73 17.23 34.19
CA LEU A 41 9.51 17.01 32.77
C LEU A 41 8.26 17.79 32.31
N VAL A 42 8.43 18.68 31.34
CA VAL A 42 7.32 19.42 30.71
C VAL A 42 7.06 18.85 29.32
N CYS A 43 5.84 18.36 29.08
CA CYS A 43 5.44 17.70 27.84
C CYS A 43 4.43 18.55 27.04
N VAL A 44 4.76 18.83 25.79
CA VAL A 44 3.93 19.57 24.84
C VAL A 44 3.30 18.61 23.83
N PRO A 45 1.95 18.46 23.82
CA PRO A 45 1.28 17.49 22.97
C PRO A 45 1.31 17.89 21.50
N TYR A 46 1.01 16.93 20.61
CA TYR A 46 0.80 17.19 19.19
C TYR A 46 -0.45 18.06 18.95
N GLY A 47 -0.57 18.65 17.75
CA GLY A 47 -1.71 19.50 17.40
C GLY A 47 -3.04 18.74 17.51
N GLY A 48 -3.94 19.24 18.37
CA GLY A 48 -5.22 18.62 18.71
C GLY A 48 -5.17 17.52 19.78
N GLY A 49 -4.01 17.24 20.36
CA GLY A 49 -3.87 16.36 21.51
C GLY A 49 -4.22 17.08 22.83
N SER A 50 -4.94 16.40 23.72
CA SER A 50 -5.19 16.88 25.09
C SER A 50 -3.97 16.62 25.98
N ALA A 51 -3.81 17.40 27.05
CA ALA A 51 -2.74 17.24 28.05
C ALA A 51 -2.71 15.82 28.65
N ALA A 52 -3.87 15.15 28.72
CA ALA A 52 -3.97 13.78 29.23
C ALA A 52 -3.23 12.72 28.39
N VAL A 53 -2.77 13.05 27.16
CA VAL A 53 -2.09 12.10 26.27
C VAL A 53 -0.79 11.54 26.88
N TYR A 54 -0.19 12.26 27.82
CA TYR A 54 1.04 11.85 28.52
C TYR A 54 0.77 11.13 29.84
N GLN A 55 -0.48 10.79 30.20
CA GLN A 55 -0.74 10.03 31.42
C GLN A 55 0.01 8.69 31.45
N PRO A 56 0.03 7.88 30.37
CA PRO A 56 0.81 6.63 30.38
C PRO A 56 2.32 6.86 30.58
N LEU A 57 2.85 7.99 30.09
CA LEU A 57 4.24 8.38 30.33
C LEU A 57 4.46 8.77 31.80
N ALA A 58 3.55 9.56 32.38
CA ALA A 58 3.58 9.95 33.78
C ALA A 58 3.55 8.74 34.72
N ASP A 59 2.79 7.71 34.37
CA ASP A 59 2.67 6.47 35.15
C ASP A 59 3.94 5.60 35.07
N ALA A 60 4.71 5.73 33.98
CA ALA A 60 5.97 4.99 33.77
C ALA A 60 7.21 5.70 34.32
N LEU A 61 7.11 6.97 34.74
CA LEU A 61 8.25 7.73 35.23
C LEU A 61 8.71 7.32 36.65
N PRO A 62 10.01 7.48 36.96
CA PRO A 62 10.56 7.25 38.29
C PRO A 62 9.89 8.09 39.39
N ALA A 63 10.03 7.64 40.65
CA ALA A 63 9.35 8.24 41.79
C ALA A 63 9.82 9.67 42.13
N ASP A 64 11.01 10.06 41.69
CA ASP A 64 11.61 11.37 41.89
C ASP A 64 11.38 12.34 40.71
N TRP A 65 10.56 11.95 39.73
CA TRP A 65 10.19 12.80 38.59
C TRP A 65 8.78 13.37 38.74
N ALA A 66 8.62 14.63 38.30
CA ALA A 66 7.33 15.26 38.04
C ALA A 66 7.08 15.39 36.53
N LEU A 67 5.86 15.11 36.06
CA LEU A 67 5.44 15.40 34.69
C LEU A 67 4.32 16.44 34.70
N TYR A 68 4.54 17.54 33.98
CA TYR A 68 3.54 18.53 33.64
C TYR A 68 3.27 18.49 32.14
N SER A 69 2.00 18.42 31.73
CA SER A 69 1.63 18.50 30.33
C SER A 69 0.92 19.81 30.02
N VAL A 70 1.30 20.43 28.90
CA VAL A 70 0.73 21.70 28.44
C VAL A 70 -0.65 21.46 27.83
N ALA A 71 -1.68 22.10 28.37
CA ALA A 71 -2.97 22.24 27.72
C ALA A 71 -2.91 23.40 26.73
N VAL A 72 -2.67 23.08 25.46
CA VAL A 72 -2.55 24.10 24.40
C VAL A 72 -3.95 24.66 24.08
N PRO A 73 -4.19 25.97 24.26
CA PRO A 73 -5.51 26.56 24.05
C PRO A 73 -6.03 26.32 22.62
N GLY A 74 -7.26 25.83 22.52
CA GLY A 74 -7.91 25.49 21.25
C GLY A 74 -7.70 24.04 20.79
N ASN A 75 -6.99 23.20 21.56
CA ASN A 75 -6.91 21.75 21.30
C ASN A 75 -8.11 20.95 21.85
N GLU A 76 -8.93 21.53 22.72
CA GLU A 76 -10.16 20.90 23.22
C GLU A 76 -11.42 21.49 22.57
N LEU A 77 -12.47 20.67 22.43
CA LEU A 77 -13.75 21.10 21.84
C LEU A 77 -14.38 22.22 22.69
N GLY A 78 -14.68 23.35 22.06
CA GLY A 78 -15.29 24.51 22.70
C GLY A 78 -14.29 25.53 23.27
N GLU A 79 -12.98 25.33 23.08
CA GLU A 79 -11.96 26.31 23.43
C GLU A 79 -11.55 27.17 22.24
N GLU A 80 -11.28 28.46 22.49
CA GLU A 80 -10.73 29.38 21.49
C GLU A 80 -9.20 29.30 21.45
N ALA A 81 -8.63 29.29 20.25
CA ALA A 81 -7.19 29.31 20.05
C ALA A 81 -6.61 30.67 20.44
N ARG A 82 -5.52 30.67 21.22
CA ARG A 82 -4.78 31.87 21.63
C ARG A 82 -3.56 32.14 20.73
N PRO A 83 -3.08 33.39 20.62
CA PRO A 83 -1.86 33.70 19.88
C PRO A 83 -0.65 32.91 20.39
N PHE A 84 0.17 32.39 19.47
CA PHE A 84 1.30 31.51 19.79
C PHE A 84 2.29 32.13 20.79
N ASP A 85 2.67 33.39 20.59
CA ASP A 85 3.65 34.08 21.44
C ASP A 85 3.13 34.33 22.86
N GLU A 86 1.80 34.47 23.04
CA GLU A 86 1.20 34.54 24.36
C GLU A 86 1.24 33.18 25.07
N VAL A 87 0.93 32.10 24.36
CA VAL A 87 1.00 30.73 24.91
C VAL A 87 2.44 30.39 25.33
N VAL A 88 3.44 30.77 24.52
CA VAL A 88 4.87 30.62 24.88
C VAL A 88 5.18 31.38 26.16
N ARG A 89 4.81 32.68 26.24
CA ARG A 89 5.09 33.52 27.40
C ARG A 89 4.46 32.97 28.68
N ASP A 90 3.20 32.58 28.62
CA ASP A 90 2.48 32.03 29.77
C ASP A 90 3.08 30.69 30.22
N CYS A 91 3.48 29.83 29.27
CA CYS A 91 4.19 28.58 29.61
C CYS A 91 5.53 28.87 30.29
N VAL A 92 6.30 29.85 29.80
CA VAL A 92 7.59 30.25 30.40
C VAL A 92 7.38 30.77 31.82
N THR A 93 6.39 31.62 32.05
CA THR A 93 6.03 32.13 33.38
C THR A 93 5.67 31.01 34.34
N GLU A 94 4.72 30.15 33.98
CA GLU A 94 4.28 29.05 34.84
C GLU A 94 5.40 28.02 35.11
N ILE A 95 6.23 27.70 34.11
CA ILE A 95 7.38 26.81 34.31
C ILE A 95 8.38 27.45 35.27
N THR A 96 8.64 28.75 35.16
CA THR A 96 9.56 29.47 36.05
C THR A 96 9.03 29.43 37.49
N GLU A 97 7.74 29.69 37.71
CA GLU A 97 7.11 29.57 39.03
C GLU A 97 7.21 28.16 39.62
N ILE A 98 7.04 27.12 38.80
CA ILE A 98 7.20 25.72 39.22
C ILE A 98 8.65 25.45 39.64
N MET A 99 9.62 25.94 38.87
CA MET A 99 11.05 25.72 39.14
C MET A 99 11.53 26.51 40.36
N ASP A 100 11.00 27.71 40.59
CA ASP A 100 11.27 28.51 41.80
C ASP A 100 10.70 27.84 43.06
N GLY A 101 9.54 27.20 42.95
CA GLY A 101 8.90 26.47 44.05
C GLY A 101 9.48 25.07 44.32
N SER A 102 10.14 24.45 43.33
CA SER A 102 10.72 23.11 43.42
C SER A 102 12.01 23.03 42.61
N PRO A 103 13.12 23.59 43.12
CA PRO A 103 14.38 23.66 42.38
C PRO A 103 14.91 22.25 42.06
N GLY A 104 15.29 22.05 40.80
CA GLY A 104 15.69 20.74 40.28
C GLY A 104 16.08 20.83 38.80
N ARG A 105 16.23 19.68 38.16
CA ARG A 105 16.55 19.58 36.73
C ARG A 105 15.29 19.81 35.89
N LEU A 106 15.40 20.56 34.80
CA LEU A 106 14.29 20.81 33.87
C LEU A 106 14.53 20.08 32.54
N VAL A 107 13.56 19.27 32.11
CA VAL A 107 13.55 18.60 30.80
C VAL A 107 12.29 18.98 30.05
N ILE A 108 12.40 19.27 28.76
CA ILE A 108 11.26 19.60 27.91
C ILE A 108 11.10 18.54 26.82
N TYR A 109 9.88 18.08 26.58
CA TYR A 109 9.52 17.15 25.52
C TYR A 109 8.42 17.75 24.63
N GLY A 110 8.65 17.84 23.33
CA GLY A 110 7.63 18.20 22.35
C GLY A 110 7.38 17.08 21.35
N HIS A 111 6.11 16.83 20.98
CA HIS A 111 5.77 15.81 19.98
C HIS A 111 5.12 16.40 18.73
N CYS A 112 5.49 15.87 17.56
CA CYS A 112 5.02 16.30 16.25
C CYS A 112 5.40 17.77 15.94
N GLY A 113 5.08 18.27 14.74
CA GLY A 113 5.37 19.66 14.32
C GLY A 113 4.89 20.73 15.30
N PRO A 114 3.58 20.82 15.58
CA PRO A 114 3.04 21.87 16.45
C PRO A 114 3.58 21.82 17.89
N GLY A 115 3.65 20.63 18.48
CA GLY A 115 4.17 20.46 19.85
C GLY A 115 5.68 20.67 19.92
N GLY A 116 6.43 20.23 18.91
CA GLY A 116 7.86 20.44 18.78
C GLY A 116 8.23 21.93 18.71
N VAL A 117 7.47 22.74 17.96
CA VAL A 117 7.74 24.19 17.83
C VAL A 117 7.46 24.94 19.11
N LEU A 118 6.34 24.63 19.78
CA LEU A 118 6.03 25.24 21.07
C LEU A 118 7.08 24.84 22.12
N ALA A 119 7.50 23.57 22.17
CA ALA A 119 8.59 23.12 23.03
C ALA A 119 9.92 23.83 22.72
N THR A 120 10.27 23.99 21.44
CA THR A 120 11.47 24.74 21.01
C THR A 120 11.41 26.20 21.43
N ALA A 121 10.28 26.87 21.24
CA ALA A 121 10.12 28.28 21.59
C ALA A 121 10.20 28.50 23.11
N VAL A 122 9.50 27.68 23.88
CA VAL A 122 9.53 27.71 25.35
C VAL A 122 10.95 27.44 25.88
N ALA A 123 11.66 26.46 25.32
CA ALA A 123 13.04 26.15 25.71
C ALA A 123 13.98 27.35 25.51
N ARG A 124 13.86 28.06 24.38
CA ARG A 124 14.70 29.23 24.08
C ARG A 124 14.42 30.40 25.01
N GLU A 125 13.13 30.71 25.24
CA GLU A 125 12.74 31.81 26.13
C GLU A 125 13.11 31.52 27.59
N LEU A 126 13.03 30.26 28.03
CA LEU A 126 13.50 29.85 29.37
C LEU A 126 15.00 30.03 29.55
N GLU A 127 15.82 29.60 28.59
CA GLU A 127 17.27 29.82 28.66
C GLU A 127 17.63 31.31 28.58
N ALA A 128 16.90 32.09 27.76
CA ALA A 128 17.07 33.55 27.69
C ALA A 128 16.69 34.24 29.01
N ALA A 129 15.72 33.70 29.74
CA ALA A 129 15.35 34.13 31.10
C ALA A 129 16.31 33.61 32.20
N GLY A 130 17.36 32.87 31.84
CA GLY A 130 18.40 32.40 32.76
C GLY A 130 18.11 31.05 33.41
N GLN A 131 17.04 30.34 33.02
CA GLN A 131 16.76 28.99 33.52
C GLN A 131 17.70 27.96 32.86
N GLU A 132 18.26 27.04 33.65
CA GLU A 132 19.12 25.98 33.13
C GLU A 132 18.30 24.78 32.64
N LEU A 133 18.28 24.57 31.32
CA LEU A 133 17.64 23.43 30.70
C LEU A 133 18.60 22.23 30.65
N THR A 134 18.14 21.06 31.12
CA THR A 134 18.94 19.83 31.11
C THR A 134 18.95 19.16 29.73
N ALA A 135 17.80 19.10 29.05
CA ALA A 135 17.68 18.55 27.71
C ALA A 135 16.36 18.98 27.04
N LEU A 136 16.40 19.12 25.71
CA LEU A 136 15.20 19.27 24.88
C LEU A 136 15.01 18.02 24.03
N TYR A 137 13.90 17.31 24.24
CA TYR A 137 13.51 16.15 23.45
C TYR A 137 12.43 16.50 22.42
N LEU A 138 12.62 16.07 21.17
CA LEU A 138 11.71 16.33 20.07
C LEU A 138 11.29 15.01 19.40
N GLY A 139 10.02 14.65 19.58
CA GLY A 139 9.44 13.39 19.16
C GLY A 139 8.75 13.46 17.80
N GLY A 140 9.10 12.57 16.88
CA GLY A 140 8.39 12.43 15.59
C GLY A 140 8.50 13.66 14.69
N VAL A 141 9.54 14.49 14.83
CA VAL A 141 9.72 15.69 14.02
C VAL A 141 11.19 16.06 13.85
N PHE A 142 11.53 16.55 12.65
CA PHE A 142 12.76 17.29 12.34
C PHE A 142 12.39 18.71 11.89
N PRO A 143 13.28 19.70 11.99
CA PRO A 143 12.93 21.05 11.60
C PRO A 143 12.68 21.11 10.08
N PHE A 144 11.78 22.00 9.65
CA PHE A 144 11.42 22.15 8.24
C PHE A 144 11.28 23.64 7.88
N ALA A 145 12.07 24.09 6.90
CA ALA A 145 12.13 25.48 6.45
C ALA A 145 11.84 25.61 4.94
N ARG A 146 11.35 26.77 4.50
CA ARG A 146 11.13 27.05 3.07
C ARG A 146 12.37 27.62 2.36
N PRO A 147 12.67 27.19 1.12
CA PRO A 147 13.59 27.92 0.27
C PRO A 147 12.90 29.12 -0.38
N GLY A 148 13.27 30.35 0.02
CA GLY A 148 13.13 31.60 -0.75
C GLY A 148 11.72 32.15 -1.02
N ARG A 149 11.56 33.48 -0.87
CA ARG A 149 10.32 34.26 -1.00
C ARG A 149 9.53 34.15 -2.33
N GLY A 150 10.10 33.58 -3.41
CA GLY A 150 9.61 33.73 -4.79
C GLY A 150 8.47 32.81 -5.27
N MET A 151 8.13 31.71 -4.58
CA MET A 151 7.22 30.67 -5.11
C MET A 151 6.08 30.28 -4.14
N ASN A 152 5.63 31.20 -3.28
CA ASN A 152 4.82 30.88 -2.10
C ASN A 152 3.29 30.84 -2.29
N TRP A 153 2.75 31.35 -3.39
CA TRP A 153 1.30 31.39 -3.62
C TRP A 153 0.72 30.04 -4.10
N LEU A 154 1.49 29.27 -4.89
CA LEU A 154 1.04 28.02 -5.51
C LEU A 154 0.86 26.89 -4.48
N GLY A 155 1.81 26.73 -3.54
CA GLY A 155 1.71 25.71 -2.50
C GLY A 155 0.52 25.91 -1.57
N THR A 156 0.29 27.15 -1.12
CA THR A 156 -0.81 27.53 -0.23
C THR A 156 -2.19 27.35 -0.88
N PHE A 157 -2.27 27.50 -2.21
CA PHE A 157 -3.47 27.24 -3.01
C PHE A 157 -3.78 25.75 -3.16
N PHE A 158 -2.79 24.90 -3.43
CA PHE A 158 -2.97 23.44 -3.49
C PHE A 158 -3.33 22.82 -2.14
N ASP A 159 -2.85 23.41 -1.05
CA ASP A 159 -3.10 22.94 0.30
C ASP A 159 -4.57 23.17 0.74
N ARG A 160 -5.21 24.22 0.22
CA ARG A 160 -6.67 24.46 0.36
C ARG A 160 -7.55 23.44 -0.38
N LEU A 161 -6.98 22.71 -1.35
CA LEU A 161 -7.69 21.70 -2.15
C LEU A 161 -7.53 20.27 -1.58
N THR A 162 -6.78 20.08 -0.49
CA THR A 162 -6.63 18.77 0.15
C THR A 162 -7.83 18.45 1.06
N SER A 163 -8.59 17.41 0.73
CA SER A 163 -9.77 16.97 1.48
C SER A 163 -9.43 16.56 2.91
N ASP A 164 -10.25 16.99 3.88
CA ASP A 164 -10.14 16.62 5.30
C ASP A 164 -10.05 15.10 5.49
N GLN A 165 -10.82 14.35 4.70
CA GLN A 165 -10.81 12.89 4.72
C GLN A 165 -9.44 12.29 4.35
N ALA A 166 -8.67 12.93 3.47
CA ALA A 166 -7.35 12.47 3.10
C ALA A 166 -6.35 12.62 4.27
N ARG A 167 -6.52 13.67 5.09
CA ARG A 167 -5.69 13.89 6.29
C ARG A 167 -6.13 13.02 7.46
N ILE A 168 -7.44 12.81 7.65
CA ILE A 168 -7.96 11.83 8.63
C ILE A 168 -7.37 10.45 8.33
N ASN A 169 -7.42 10.01 7.08
CA ASN A 169 -6.85 8.73 6.68
C ASN A 169 -5.34 8.65 6.91
N ALA A 170 -4.61 9.76 6.77
CA ALA A 170 -3.17 9.82 7.07
C ALA A 170 -2.89 9.78 8.59
N LEU A 171 -3.74 10.39 9.41
CA LEU A 171 -3.62 10.32 10.86
C LEU A 171 -3.97 8.93 11.41
N THR A 172 -5.03 8.31 10.89
CA THR A 172 -5.34 6.90 11.16
C THR A 172 -4.18 6.00 10.73
N ALA A 173 -3.56 6.29 9.58
CA ALA A 173 -2.39 5.54 9.10
C ALA A 173 -1.17 5.67 10.03
N ALA A 174 -0.99 6.85 10.64
CA ALA A 174 0.11 7.15 11.55
C ALA A 174 -0.11 6.60 12.99
N GLY A 175 -1.27 5.96 13.25
CA GLY A 175 -1.59 5.32 14.54
C GLY A 175 -2.60 6.06 15.41
N LEU A 176 -3.28 7.09 14.90
CA LEU A 176 -4.36 7.76 15.63
C LEU A 176 -5.61 6.88 15.65
N ASP A 177 -6.11 6.55 16.84
CA ASP A 177 -7.35 5.78 17.01
C ASP A 177 -8.58 6.67 16.76
N VAL A 178 -9.10 6.61 15.55
CA VAL A 178 -10.24 7.43 15.10
C VAL A 178 -11.58 6.81 15.53
N GLU A 179 -11.60 5.56 15.99
CA GLU A 179 -12.83 4.88 16.42
C GLU A 179 -13.24 5.28 17.84
N GLU A 180 -12.28 5.57 18.72
CA GLU A 180 -12.53 6.13 20.06
C GLU A 180 -12.85 7.64 20.04
N LEU A 181 -12.43 8.36 18.99
CA LEU A 181 -12.60 9.82 18.88
C LEU A 181 -13.91 10.19 18.16
N GLY A 182 -14.71 11.08 18.76
CA GLY A 182 -15.88 11.67 18.11
C GLY A 182 -15.51 12.43 16.82
N ARG A 183 -16.41 12.47 15.82
CA ARG A 183 -16.16 13.09 14.50
C ARG A 183 -15.70 14.55 14.59
N ASP A 184 -16.23 15.30 15.55
CA ASP A 184 -15.90 16.71 15.74
C ASP A 184 -14.49 16.89 16.34
N GLN A 185 -14.06 15.98 17.22
CA GLN A 185 -12.70 15.96 17.77
C GLN A 185 -11.67 15.66 16.67
N VAL A 186 -11.96 14.70 15.80
CA VAL A 186 -11.11 14.35 14.66
C VAL A 186 -10.94 15.54 13.71
N ARG A 187 -12.02 16.30 13.48
CA ARG A 187 -12.00 17.50 12.65
C ARG A 187 -11.18 18.63 13.28
N LEU A 188 -11.29 18.81 14.59
CA LEU A 188 -10.49 19.77 15.36
C LEU A 188 -8.99 19.45 15.26
N ILE A 189 -8.61 18.17 15.43
CA ILE A 189 -7.22 17.70 15.27
C ILE A 189 -6.67 18.04 13.88
N VAL A 190 -7.44 17.76 12.82
CA VAL A 190 -7.02 18.08 11.44
C VAL A 190 -6.83 19.58 11.22
N THR A 191 -7.71 20.40 11.79
CA THR A 191 -7.64 21.87 11.71
C THR A 191 -6.41 22.40 12.47
N ASN A 192 -6.18 21.92 13.68
CA ASN A 192 -5.05 22.37 14.51
C ASN A 192 -3.71 21.90 13.97
N GLN A 193 -3.64 20.70 13.37
CA GLN A 193 -2.45 20.28 12.65
C GLN A 193 -2.20 21.13 11.40
N ARG A 194 -3.25 21.55 10.66
CA ARG A 194 -3.09 22.45 9.50
C ARG A 194 -2.51 23.79 9.88
N LEU A 195 -3.10 24.43 10.88
CA LEU A 195 -2.68 25.74 11.36
C LEU A 195 -1.31 25.63 12.03
N GLY A 196 -1.13 24.65 12.91
CA GLY A 196 0.11 24.39 13.64
C GLY A 196 1.29 24.05 12.73
N ALA A 197 1.10 23.26 11.66
CA ALA A 197 2.19 22.96 10.71
C ALA A 197 2.65 24.20 9.92
N ARG A 198 1.73 25.12 9.58
CA ARG A 198 2.10 26.38 8.93
C ARG A 198 2.85 27.31 9.87
N HIS A 199 2.40 27.40 11.12
CA HIS A 199 3.09 28.17 12.15
C HIS A 199 4.49 27.60 12.44
N ALA A 200 4.59 26.27 12.53
CA ALA A 200 5.85 25.55 12.66
C ALA A 200 6.84 25.88 11.54
N GLU A 201 6.36 25.84 10.30
CA GLU A 201 7.15 26.16 9.11
C GLU A 201 7.67 27.61 9.16
N CYS A 202 6.80 28.56 9.51
CA CYS A 202 7.18 29.97 9.63
C CYS A 202 8.14 30.24 10.79
N TYR A 203 7.98 29.54 11.92
CA TYR A 203 8.86 29.66 13.07
C TYR A 203 10.26 29.14 12.74
N TYR A 204 10.37 27.90 12.24
CA TYR A 204 11.67 27.34 11.88
C TYR A 204 12.33 28.11 10.73
N THR A 205 11.58 28.57 9.73
CA THR A 205 12.15 29.41 8.66
C THR A 205 12.79 30.68 9.22
N ARG A 206 12.12 31.39 10.16
CA ARG A 206 12.72 32.55 10.84
C ARG A 206 13.94 32.16 11.66
N LEU A 207 13.86 31.07 12.42
CA LEU A 207 14.96 30.55 13.23
C LEU A 207 16.22 30.27 12.40
N PHE A 208 16.08 29.72 11.18
CA PHE A 208 17.22 29.43 10.31
C PHE A 208 17.73 30.67 9.54
N GLU A 209 16.89 31.70 9.33
CA GLU A 209 17.30 32.96 8.71
C GLU A 209 18.02 33.90 9.71
N GLU A 210 17.63 33.86 10.98
CA GLU A 210 18.24 34.62 12.08
C GLU A 210 19.49 33.90 12.60
N ALA A 211 20.64 34.06 11.92
CA ALA A 211 21.91 33.39 12.22
C ALA A 211 22.50 33.63 13.64
N ASP A 212 21.85 34.44 14.49
CA ASP A 212 22.36 34.94 15.77
C ASP A 212 21.37 34.84 16.95
N GLY A 213 20.26 34.11 16.82
CA GLY A 213 19.17 34.07 17.80
C GLY A 213 19.45 33.37 19.15
N GLY A 214 20.71 33.12 19.53
CA GLY A 214 21.06 32.38 20.75
C GLY A 214 20.77 30.88 20.63
N ARG A 215 21.82 30.07 20.67
CA ARG A 215 21.73 28.60 20.71
C ARG A 215 21.41 28.14 22.13
N LEU A 216 20.68 27.04 22.24
CA LEU A 216 20.47 26.35 23.50
C LEU A 216 21.80 25.75 23.99
N ARG A 217 22.08 25.93 25.28
CA ARG A 217 23.15 25.23 25.98
C ARG A 217 22.80 23.75 26.18
N ALA A 218 21.50 23.46 26.33
CA ALA A 218 21.01 22.09 26.45
C ALA A 218 21.17 21.28 25.14
N PRO A 219 21.44 19.97 25.21
CA PRO A 219 21.43 19.10 24.04
C PRO A 219 20.02 18.92 23.48
N VAL A 220 19.92 18.81 22.15
CA VAL A 220 18.66 18.51 21.45
C VAL A 220 18.64 17.05 21.03
N ILE A 221 17.69 16.28 21.56
CA ILE A 221 17.59 14.83 21.38
C ILE A 221 16.32 14.50 20.59
N SER A 222 16.49 14.00 19.37
CA SER A 222 15.39 13.53 18.55
C SER A 222 14.96 12.13 19.00
N VAL A 223 13.67 11.92 19.21
CA VAL A 223 13.07 10.59 19.45
C VAL A 223 12.21 10.24 18.25
N VAL A 224 12.60 9.20 17.51
CA VAL A 224 11.96 8.85 16.25
C VAL A 224 11.50 7.39 16.26
N GLY A 225 10.42 7.11 15.54
CA GLY A 225 10.06 5.73 15.23
C GLY A 225 10.81 5.24 13.98
N GLU A 226 11.34 4.01 13.99
CA GLU A 226 12.01 3.44 12.81
C GLU A 226 11.09 3.42 11.57
N ARG A 227 9.76 3.38 11.78
CA ARG A 227 8.72 3.37 10.75
C ARG A 227 7.94 4.67 10.64
N ASP A 228 8.41 5.76 11.23
CA ASP A 228 7.73 7.05 11.13
C ASP A 228 8.12 7.78 9.82
N PRO A 229 7.19 7.95 8.85
CA PRO A 229 7.49 8.62 7.59
C PRO A 229 7.79 10.11 7.77
N ALA A 230 7.34 10.74 8.87
CA ALA A 230 7.60 12.15 9.16
C ALA A 230 9.08 12.39 9.50
N THR A 231 9.79 11.34 9.92
CA THR A 231 11.19 11.39 10.35
C THR A 231 12.09 10.52 9.47
N GLU A 232 11.77 10.37 8.18
CA GLU A 232 12.70 9.74 7.23
C GLU A 232 14.07 10.43 7.24
N PHE A 233 15.12 9.65 6.95
CA PHE A 233 16.52 10.09 7.00
C PHE A 233 16.98 10.53 8.40
N TYR A 234 16.37 10.00 9.46
CA TYR A 234 16.74 10.29 10.85
C TYR A 234 18.22 10.04 11.18
N GLN A 235 18.94 9.25 10.38
CA GLN A 235 20.38 9.02 10.52
C GLN A 235 21.21 10.27 10.21
N GLU A 236 20.64 11.22 9.47
CA GLU A 236 21.32 12.44 9.00
C GLU A 236 20.62 13.69 9.51
N ARG A 237 19.28 13.71 9.46
CA ARG A 237 18.47 14.91 9.70
C ARG A 237 18.46 15.40 11.14
N TYR A 238 18.76 14.55 12.12
CA TYR A 238 18.92 15.02 13.51
C TYR A 238 20.03 16.06 13.67
N LYS A 239 21.02 16.07 12.76
CA LYS A 239 22.09 17.08 12.74
C LYS A 239 21.59 18.46 12.33
N GLU A 240 20.40 18.57 11.73
CA GLU A 240 19.77 19.86 11.43
C GLU A 240 19.48 20.65 12.72
N TRP A 241 19.38 19.98 13.87
CA TRP A 241 19.29 20.63 15.18
C TRP A 241 20.54 21.42 15.57
N HIS A 242 21.63 21.36 14.80
CA HIS A 242 22.78 22.27 14.96
C HIS A 242 22.48 23.75 14.72
N ALA A 243 21.31 24.07 14.16
CA ALA A 243 20.81 25.44 14.18
C ALA A 243 20.33 25.89 15.57
N LEU A 244 19.99 24.94 16.45
CA LEU A 244 19.39 25.20 17.75
C LEU A 244 20.33 24.88 18.92
N SER A 245 21.20 23.87 18.81
CA SER A 245 22.15 23.46 19.86
C SER A 245 23.46 22.92 19.28
N ASP A 246 24.57 23.08 20.00
CA ASP A 246 25.87 22.56 19.57
C ASP A 246 25.99 21.03 19.75
N GLU A 247 25.08 20.42 20.53
CA GLU A 247 24.98 18.97 20.71
C GLU A 247 23.60 18.46 20.26
N ALA A 248 23.60 17.56 19.27
CA ALA A 248 22.41 16.92 18.76
C ALA A 248 22.54 15.39 18.83
N ALA A 249 21.47 14.70 19.23
CA ALA A 249 21.44 13.24 19.28
C ALA A 249 20.14 12.67 18.70
N CYS A 250 20.16 11.40 18.31
CA CYS A 250 19.00 10.70 17.75
C CYS A 250 18.81 9.35 18.42
N VAL A 251 17.62 9.12 18.97
CA VAL A 251 17.17 7.86 19.55
C VAL A 251 16.06 7.28 18.69
N VAL A 252 16.16 5.99 18.38
CA VAL A 252 15.23 5.28 17.50
C VAL A 252 14.49 4.22 18.30
N LEU A 253 13.16 4.29 18.28
CA LEU A 253 12.28 3.25 18.79
C LEU A 253 12.07 2.18 17.73
N ASP A 254 12.38 0.93 18.06
CA ASP A 254 12.28 -0.20 17.14
C ASP A 254 10.84 -0.40 16.70
N GLU A 255 10.65 -0.50 15.38
CA GLU A 255 9.35 -0.68 14.70
C GLU A 255 8.24 0.33 15.06
N ALA A 256 8.54 1.44 15.74
CA ALA A 256 7.53 2.42 16.12
C ALA A 256 7.11 3.33 14.95
N GLY A 257 5.82 3.69 14.89
CA GLY A 257 5.26 4.73 14.02
C GLY A 257 5.27 6.11 14.70
N HIS A 258 4.46 7.05 14.21
CA HIS A 258 4.52 8.46 14.63
C HIS A 258 4.07 8.70 16.08
N PHE A 259 2.91 8.17 16.49
CA PHE A 259 2.30 8.47 17.80
C PHE A 259 2.74 7.52 18.92
N PHE A 260 4.04 7.26 19.04
CA PHE A 260 4.61 6.32 20.02
C PHE A 260 4.42 6.74 21.49
N THR A 261 4.08 8.00 21.76
CA THR A 261 3.81 8.52 23.12
C THR A 261 2.68 7.81 23.85
N ARG A 262 1.72 7.22 23.10
CA ARG A 262 0.56 6.53 23.70
C ARG A 262 0.83 5.06 24.02
N TYR A 263 1.61 4.36 23.19
CA TYR A 263 1.75 2.90 23.27
C TYR A 263 3.17 2.40 23.57
N ARG A 264 4.19 3.28 23.57
CA ARG A 264 5.59 3.00 23.97
C ARG A 264 6.02 3.90 25.13
N ALA A 265 5.11 4.14 26.06
CA ALA A 265 5.34 5.08 27.15
C ALA A 265 6.46 4.65 28.10
N ALA A 266 6.63 3.34 28.33
CA ALA A 266 7.72 2.81 29.15
C ALA A 266 9.09 3.03 28.48
N GLU A 267 9.22 2.71 27.19
CA GLU A 267 10.46 2.97 26.47
C GLU A 267 10.73 4.47 26.34
N LEU A 268 9.68 5.28 26.14
CA LEU A 268 9.83 6.73 26.12
C LEU A 268 10.30 7.27 27.48
N ALA A 269 9.80 6.72 28.59
CA ALA A 269 10.28 7.04 29.94
C ALA A 269 11.78 6.75 30.08
N ASP A 270 12.22 5.54 29.72
CA ASP A 270 13.64 5.15 29.76
C ASP A 270 14.53 6.11 28.94
N ILE A 271 14.06 6.50 27.76
CA ILE A 271 14.77 7.42 26.86
C ILE A 271 14.89 8.82 27.48
N VAL A 272 13.80 9.38 28.00
CA VAL A 272 13.81 10.75 28.55
C VAL A 272 14.54 10.83 29.90
N THR A 273 14.60 9.74 30.65
CA THR A 273 15.31 9.71 31.94
C THR A 273 16.80 9.41 31.80
N GLY A 274 17.22 8.61 30.80
CA GLY A 274 18.60 8.10 30.73
C GLY A 274 19.49 8.73 29.65
N THR A 275 18.92 9.17 28.52
CA THR A 275 19.73 9.50 27.34
C THR A 275 20.66 10.70 27.58
N HIS A 276 20.12 11.81 28.09
CA HIS A 276 20.90 13.03 28.31
C HIS A 276 22.02 12.85 29.37
N ASP A 277 21.80 12.00 30.38
CA ASP A 277 22.83 11.65 31.37
C ASP A 277 23.96 10.79 30.77
N ALA A 278 23.62 9.89 29.84
CA ALA A 278 24.61 9.12 29.09
C ALA A 278 25.43 10.02 28.15
N LEU A 279 24.80 11.01 27.51
CA LEU A 279 25.50 12.01 26.68
C LEU A 279 26.47 12.86 27.52
N ALA A 280 26.00 13.38 28.65
CA ALA A 280 26.78 14.24 29.54
C ALA A 280 27.98 13.49 30.16
N SER A 281 27.80 12.21 30.51
CA SER A 281 28.88 11.38 31.07
C SER A 281 29.78 10.71 30.03
N GLY A 282 29.46 10.83 28.74
CA GLY A 282 30.19 10.16 27.65
C GLY A 282 30.04 8.63 27.61
N ARG A 283 29.16 8.06 28.46
CA ARG A 283 28.93 6.62 28.60
C ARG A 283 27.77 6.15 27.72
N THR A 284 27.96 6.22 26.41
CA THR A 284 26.98 5.71 25.43
C THR A 284 27.22 4.26 25.03
N GLU A 285 28.28 3.64 25.56
CA GLU A 285 28.58 2.22 25.36
C GLU A 285 27.42 1.35 25.85
N GLY A 286 26.95 0.45 24.99
CA GLY A 286 25.76 -0.33 25.29
C GLY A 286 24.46 0.46 25.17
N MET A 287 24.38 1.57 24.43
CA MET A 287 23.13 2.13 23.90
C MET A 287 22.94 1.86 22.40
N GLU A 288 23.86 1.09 21.81
CA GLU A 288 23.85 0.73 20.39
C GLU A 288 22.76 -0.29 20.05
N ARG A 289 22.54 -0.47 18.74
CA ARG A 289 21.59 -1.44 18.21
C ARG A 289 22.08 -2.86 18.49
N GLY A 290 21.25 -3.66 19.15
CA GLY A 290 21.56 -5.05 19.52
C GLY A 290 20.33 -5.95 19.50
N GLU A 291 20.54 -7.27 19.52
CA GLU A 291 19.45 -8.26 19.56
C GLU A 291 18.64 -8.12 20.86
N GLY A 292 17.30 -8.09 20.74
CA GLY A 292 16.37 -7.99 21.87
C GLY A 292 16.08 -6.58 22.39
N ARG A 293 16.68 -5.54 21.81
CA ARG A 293 16.43 -4.14 22.23
C ARG A 293 15.20 -3.54 21.56
N THR A 294 14.45 -2.76 22.33
CA THR A 294 13.23 -2.08 21.90
C THR A 294 13.46 -0.63 21.44
N TRP A 295 14.65 -0.09 21.70
CA TRP A 295 15.16 1.20 21.21
C TRP A 295 16.70 1.23 21.22
N TRP A 296 17.32 2.17 20.49
CA TRP A 296 18.76 2.40 20.51
C TRP A 296 19.13 3.87 20.22
N LEU A 297 20.31 4.28 20.67
CA LEU A 297 20.93 5.54 20.29
C LEU A 297 21.55 5.39 18.89
N GLN A 298 21.01 6.11 17.91
CA GLN A 298 21.44 6.05 16.52
C GLN A 298 22.73 6.84 16.26
N GLY A 299 22.90 7.97 16.95
CA GLY A 299 24.07 8.81 16.77
C GLY A 299 24.05 10.06 17.63
N VAL A 300 25.24 10.60 17.86
CA VAL A 300 25.50 11.86 18.57
C VAL A 300 26.39 12.71 17.66
N SER A 301 26.09 14.01 17.58
CA SER A 301 26.81 14.98 16.78
C SER A 301 27.12 16.19 17.64
N ARG A 302 28.40 16.55 17.75
CA ARG A 302 28.90 17.72 18.50
C ARG A 302 29.67 18.62 17.55
N ARG A 303 29.44 19.93 17.63
CA ARG A 303 30.17 20.93 16.84
C ARG A 303 31.49 21.26 17.57
N SER A 304 32.65 20.94 16.97
CA SER A 304 33.96 21.27 17.57
C SER A 304 34.14 22.78 17.75
N ALA A 305 34.67 23.19 18.91
CA ALA A 305 34.87 24.59 19.29
C ALA A 305 36.22 25.21 18.81
N GLU A 306 37.01 24.53 17.98
CA GLU A 306 38.34 25.00 17.58
C GLU A 306 38.38 25.43 16.10
N ALA A 307 38.15 26.71 15.87
CA ALA A 307 38.59 27.42 14.67
C ALA A 307 38.84 28.88 15.04
N GLY A 308 39.89 29.13 15.83
CA GLY A 308 40.14 30.47 16.34
C GLY A 308 41.43 30.67 17.10
N THR A 309 42.55 30.02 16.79
CA THR A 309 43.90 30.52 17.11
C THR A 309 44.98 29.66 16.44
N GLU A 310 46.11 30.31 16.10
CA GLU A 310 47.35 29.76 15.51
C GLU A 310 47.28 29.51 13.99
N GLY A 311 48.02 30.22 13.14
CA GLY A 311 49.34 30.80 13.31
C GLY A 311 50.27 30.15 12.28
N GLU A 312 50.60 30.89 11.24
CA GLU A 312 51.47 30.50 10.12
C GLU A 312 52.79 29.86 10.58
N THR A 313 53.13 28.63 10.15
CA THR A 313 54.46 28.32 9.59
C THR A 313 54.48 26.99 8.81
N GLU A 314 54.75 27.12 7.51
CA GLU A 314 55.56 26.27 6.64
C GLU A 314 55.41 24.72 6.59
N ALA A 315 54.81 24.31 5.46
CA ALA A 315 55.40 23.47 4.41
C ALA A 315 55.99 22.08 4.74
N GLY A 316 55.36 21.03 4.17
CA GLY A 316 56.07 19.76 3.95
C GLY A 316 55.27 18.53 3.57
N THR A 317 54.71 18.50 2.36
CA THR A 317 54.70 17.30 1.49
C THR A 317 53.67 16.17 1.73
N ALA A 318 52.55 16.31 1.01
CA ALA A 318 51.92 15.32 0.12
C ALA A 318 51.53 13.92 0.64
N ALA A 319 50.20 13.69 0.69
CA ALA A 319 49.58 12.55 0.01
C ALA A 319 48.17 12.90 -0.46
N LYS A 320 48.05 12.99 -1.78
CA LYS A 320 46.89 13.31 -2.61
C LYS A 320 45.88 12.16 -2.60
N ARG A 321 44.57 12.45 -2.51
CA ARG A 321 43.50 11.80 -3.33
C ARG A 321 42.12 12.45 -3.10
N ASP A 322 41.77 13.28 -4.08
CA ASP A 322 40.49 13.42 -4.77
C ASP A 322 39.20 13.60 -3.95
N GLU A 323 38.87 14.89 -3.73
CA GLU A 323 37.49 15.37 -3.80
C GLU A 323 36.97 15.35 -5.26
N PRO A 324 35.65 15.30 -5.43
CA PRO A 324 35.06 16.32 -6.29
C PRO A 324 33.92 17.09 -5.60
N SER A 325 34.10 18.40 -5.62
CA SER A 325 33.08 19.44 -5.68
C SER A 325 31.81 19.01 -6.43
N GLY A 326 30.65 19.27 -5.81
CA GLY A 326 29.33 18.96 -6.34
C GLY A 326 28.22 19.71 -5.61
N ALA A 327 28.27 21.04 -5.63
CA ALA A 327 27.11 21.87 -5.34
C ALA A 327 26.02 21.63 -6.40
N ALA A 328 25.04 20.81 -6.06
CA ALA A 328 23.73 20.76 -6.73
C ALA A 328 22.69 20.34 -5.69
N GLY A 329 21.74 21.24 -5.39
CA GLY A 329 20.65 21.00 -4.46
C GLY A 329 19.88 19.72 -4.78
N THR A 330 20.01 18.72 -3.91
CA THR A 330 19.33 17.44 -4.07
C THR A 330 17.92 17.60 -3.52
N ARG A 331 16.97 17.71 -4.46
CA ARG A 331 15.53 17.83 -4.27
C ARG A 331 14.99 16.78 -3.29
N ALA A 332 14.19 17.26 -2.33
CA ALA A 332 13.33 16.48 -1.44
C ALA A 332 12.81 15.19 -2.08
N HIS A 333 13.06 14.04 -1.44
CA HIS A 333 12.57 12.72 -1.84
C HIS A 333 11.07 12.52 -1.51
N GLY A 334 10.24 13.52 -1.79
CA GLY A 334 8.79 13.37 -1.86
C GLY A 334 8.41 12.91 -3.26
N GLY A 335 8.26 11.60 -3.47
CA GLY A 335 7.65 11.10 -4.69
C GLY A 335 6.28 11.77 -4.89
N PRO A 336 5.92 12.18 -6.11
CA PRO A 336 4.81 13.08 -6.29
C PRO A 336 3.47 12.34 -6.03
N PRO A 337 2.41 12.98 -5.49
CA PRO A 337 1.25 12.30 -4.94
C PRO A 337 0.50 11.45 -5.99
N PRO A 338 -0.19 10.36 -5.58
CA PRO A 338 -0.98 9.53 -6.48
C PRO A 338 -1.93 10.39 -7.33
N SER A 339 -1.90 10.22 -8.65
CA SER A 339 -2.70 11.01 -9.58
C SER A 339 -3.22 10.16 -10.74
N MET A 340 -4.51 10.31 -11.02
CA MET A 340 -5.14 9.63 -12.16
C MET A 340 -4.44 9.99 -13.48
N ARG A 341 -3.98 11.24 -13.64
CA ARG A 341 -3.27 11.67 -14.85
C ARG A 341 -1.98 10.88 -15.09
N ARG A 342 -1.14 10.67 -14.07
CA ARG A 342 0.10 9.88 -14.23
C ARG A 342 -0.22 8.43 -14.55
N PHE A 343 -1.20 7.86 -13.86
CA PHE A 343 -1.67 6.51 -14.19
C PHE A 343 -2.15 6.42 -15.64
N LEU A 344 -2.95 7.36 -16.14
CA LEU A 344 -3.44 7.35 -17.53
C LEU A 344 -2.31 7.43 -18.55
N VAL A 345 -1.25 8.21 -18.29
CA VAL A 345 -0.09 8.26 -19.19
C VAL A 345 0.65 6.91 -19.18
N VAL A 346 0.89 6.32 -18.00
CA VAL A 346 1.46 4.95 -17.91
C VAL A 346 0.57 3.96 -18.66
N ALA A 347 -0.73 3.97 -18.39
CA ALA A 347 -1.71 3.05 -18.97
C ALA A 347 -1.80 3.19 -20.50
N ALA A 348 -1.68 4.40 -21.03
CA ALA A 348 -1.63 4.63 -22.48
C ALA A 348 -0.37 4.01 -23.10
N GLY A 349 0.81 4.21 -22.50
CA GLY A 349 2.04 3.56 -22.95
C GLY A 349 1.95 2.03 -22.88
N GLN A 350 1.35 1.50 -21.81
CA GLN A 350 1.12 0.07 -21.64
C GLN A 350 0.11 -0.50 -22.65
N LEU A 351 -0.95 0.25 -23.01
CA LEU A 351 -1.88 -0.16 -24.06
C LEU A 351 -1.18 -0.36 -25.41
N VAL A 352 -0.25 0.53 -25.78
CA VAL A 352 0.53 0.39 -27.02
C VAL A 352 1.32 -0.93 -27.00
N SER A 353 2.00 -1.22 -25.89
CA SER A 353 2.75 -2.49 -25.74
C SER A 353 1.85 -3.72 -25.71
N ILE A 354 0.73 -3.70 -24.98
CA ILE A 354 -0.24 -4.80 -24.96
C ILE A 354 -0.77 -5.10 -26.37
N THR A 355 -1.01 -4.06 -27.18
CA THR A 355 -1.48 -4.22 -28.56
C THR A 355 -0.39 -4.81 -29.46
N GLY A 356 0.85 -4.31 -29.35
CA GLY A 356 2.00 -4.85 -30.09
C GLY A 356 2.24 -6.33 -29.77
N SER A 357 2.21 -6.69 -28.49
CA SER A 357 2.42 -8.06 -28.05
C SER A 357 1.29 -8.99 -28.44
N ALA A 358 0.04 -8.50 -28.45
CA ALA A 358 -1.07 -9.28 -28.98
C ALA A 358 -0.94 -9.53 -30.50
N LEU A 359 -0.38 -8.58 -31.27
CA LEU A 359 -0.09 -8.80 -32.69
C LEU A 359 0.96 -9.90 -32.90
N THR A 360 2.04 -9.91 -32.13
CA THR A 360 3.09 -10.95 -32.23
C THR A 360 2.61 -12.29 -31.69
N GLU A 361 1.84 -12.31 -30.61
CA GLU A 361 1.19 -13.51 -30.05
C GLU A 361 0.24 -14.16 -31.07
N PHE A 362 -0.37 -13.38 -31.97
CA PHE A 362 -1.14 -13.89 -33.10
C PHE A 362 -0.24 -14.33 -34.27
N ALA A 363 0.71 -13.48 -34.68
CA ALA A 363 1.47 -13.64 -35.91
C ALA A 363 2.50 -14.78 -35.86
N ILE A 364 3.23 -14.95 -34.76
CA ILE A 364 4.30 -15.96 -34.64
C ILE A 364 3.74 -17.39 -34.75
N PRO A 365 2.71 -17.82 -33.98
CA PRO A 365 2.16 -19.16 -34.14
C PRO A 365 1.58 -19.40 -35.53
N LEU A 366 0.93 -18.40 -36.13
CA LEU A 366 0.44 -18.49 -37.51
C LEU A 366 1.59 -18.69 -38.50
N TRP A 367 2.68 -17.92 -38.38
CA TRP A 367 3.86 -18.08 -39.21
C TRP A 367 4.48 -19.48 -39.06
N ILE A 368 4.63 -19.98 -37.82
CA ILE A 368 5.12 -21.36 -37.57
C ILE A 368 4.24 -22.37 -38.29
N TYR A 369 2.92 -22.23 -38.21
CA TYR A 369 1.99 -23.14 -38.87
C TYR A 369 2.11 -23.07 -40.39
N LEU A 370 2.12 -21.87 -40.98
CA LEU A 370 2.24 -21.67 -42.42
C LEU A 370 3.57 -22.19 -42.99
N THR A 371 4.67 -22.04 -42.24
CA THR A 371 6.00 -22.51 -42.67
C THR A 371 6.19 -24.01 -42.48
N THR A 372 5.55 -24.63 -41.49
CA THR A 372 5.83 -26.03 -41.11
C THR A 372 4.71 -27.02 -41.37
N GLY A 373 3.47 -26.55 -41.51
CA GLY A 373 2.27 -27.39 -41.52
C GLY A 373 2.00 -28.14 -40.20
N SER A 374 2.78 -27.91 -39.15
CA SER A 374 2.77 -28.74 -37.94
C SER A 374 1.93 -28.11 -36.82
N LEU A 375 0.75 -28.68 -36.57
CA LEU A 375 -0.10 -28.29 -35.44
C LEU A 375 0.57 -28.56 -34.08
N ALA A 376 1.46 -29.56 -34.01
CA ALA A 376 2.22 -29.86 -32.79
C ALA A 376 3.18 -28.71 -32.41
N ARG A 377 3.84 -28.08 -33.38
CA ARG A 377 4.73 -26.93 -33.14
C ARG A 377 3.95 -25.68 -32.73
N PHE A 378 2.77 -25.49 -33.32
CA PHE A 378 1.82 -24.45 -32.90
C PHE A 378 1.37 -24.64 -31.44
N ALA A 379 1.02 -25.87 -31.06
CA ALA A 379 0.63 -26.18 -29.68
C ALA A 379 1.80 -25.99 -28.70
N LEU A 380 3.01 -26.39 -29.08
CA LEU A 380 4.21 -26.18 -28.27
C LEU A 380 4.49 -24.69 -28.01
N PHE A 381 4.31 -23.83 -29.02
CA PHE A 381 4.38 -22.37 -28.85
C PHE A 381 3.40 -21.90 -27.77
N SER A 382 2.14 -22.31 -27.86
CA SER A 382 1.10 -21.90 -26.90
C SER A 382 1.42 -22.33 -25.46
N VAL A 383 1.96 -23.55 -25.29
CA VAL A 383 2.37 -24.06 -23.97
C VAL A 383 3.55 -23.27 -23.41
N LEU A 384 4.59 -23.02 -24.21
CA LEU A 384 5.79 -22.29 -23.78
C LEU A 384 5.55 -20.79 -23.58
N GLY A 385 4.53 -20.20 -24.21
CA GLY A 385 4.10 -18.83 -23.96
C GLY A 385 3.48 -18.64 -22.56
N LEU A 386 2.88 -19.69 -22.00
CA LEU A 386 2.13 -19.62 -20.74
C LEU A 386 2.85 -20.28 -19.55
N LEU A 387 3.33 -21.52 -19.72
CA LEU A 387 3.78 -22.39 -18.64
C LEU A 387 4.97 -21.84 -17.85
N PRO A 388 6.05 -21.32 -18.48
CA PRO A 388 7.20 -20.80 -17.74
C PRO A 388 6.85 -19.61 -16.86
N GLY A 389 6.08 -18.66 -17.40
CA GLY A 389 5.56 -17.52 -16.64
C GLY A 389 4.71 -17.95 -15.46
N MET A 390 3.82 -18.93 -15.65
CA MET A 390 2.99 -19.48 -14.57
C MET A 390 3.84 -20.05 -13.42
N LEU A 391 4.88 -20.83 -13.73
CA LEU A 391 5.76 -21.44 -12.73
C LEU A 391 6.60 -20.41 -11.97
N VAL A 392 7.01 -19.34 -12.64
CA VAL A 392 7.82 -18.26 -12.04
C VAL A 392 6.95 -17.23 -11.31
N ALA A 393 5.63 -17.19 -11.52
CA ALA A 393 4.74 -16.17 -10.96
C ALA A 393 4.90 -15.96 -9.43
N PRO A 394 4.95 -17.00 -8.56
CA PRO A 394 5.17 -16.79 -7.13
C PRO A 394 6.49 -16.11 -6.81
N LEU A 395 7.56 -16.47 -7.53
CA LEU A 395 8.89 -15.88 -7.40
C LEU A 395 8.90 -14.43 -7.88
N ALA A 396 8.32 -14.18 -9.06
CA ALA A 396 8.14 -12.84 -9.58
C ALA A 396 7.36 -11.96 -8.60
N GLY A 397 6.31 -12.48 -7.95
CA GLY A 397 5.52 -11.77 -6.94
C GLY A 397 6.34 -11.33 -5.74
N THR A 398 7.22 -12.19 -5.22
CA THR A 398 8.12 -11.81 -4.12
C THR A 398 9.15 -10.76 -4.53
N ILE A 399 9.70 -10.84 -5.73
CA ILE A 399 10.68 -9.88 -6.23
C ILE A 399 10.00 -8.52 -6.48
N VAL A 400 8.80 -8.50 -7.05
CA VAL A 400 8.00 -7.29 -7.25
C VAL A 400 7.70 -6.59 -5.92
N ASP A 401 7.47 -7.34 -4.85
CA ASP A 401 7.24 -6.78 -3.52
C ASP A 401 8.53 -6.23 -2.86
N ARG A 402 9.72 -6.67 -3.31
CA ARG A 402 11.03 -6.25 -2.75
C ARG A 402 11.67 -5.07 -3.46
N PHE A 403 11.45 -4.95 -4.77
CA PHE A 403 12.11 -3.95 -5.61
C PHE A 403 11.12 -2.88 -6.03
N ASP A 404 11.61 -1.67 -6.27
CA ASP A 404 10.81 -0.57 -6.83
C ASP A 404 10.05 -1.06 -8.06
N ARG A 405 8.70 -1.02 -7.98
CA ARG A 405 7.79 -1.53 -9.01
C ARG A 405 8.06 -0.89 -10.36
N ARG A 406 8.47 0.38 -10.37
CA ARG A 406 8.88 1.08 -11.60
C ARG A 406 10.10 0.43 -12.24
N LYS A 407 11.12 0.08 -11.46
CA LYS A 407 12.33 -0.57 -11.98
C LYS A 407 12.03 -1.98 -12.49
N VAL A 408 11.16 -2.73 -11.79
CA VAL A 408 10.75 -4.07 -12.25
C VAL A 408 9.95 -4.00 -13.54
N MET A 409 9.05 -3.01 -13.68
CA MET A 409 8.33 -2.76 -14.94
C MET A 409 9.29 -2.45 -16.09
N ILE A 410 10.24 -1.52 -15.90
CA ILE A 410 11.25 -1.17 -16.92
C ILE A 410 12.10 -2.38 -17.31
N ALA A 411 12.55 -3.17 -16.34
CA ALA A 411 13.35 -4.36 -16.61
C ALA A 411 12.54 -5.43 -17.36
N GLY A 412 11.26 -5.61 -17.02
CA GLY A 412 10.34 -6.51 -17.71
C GLY A 412 10.07 -6.08 -19.14
N ASP A 413 9.72 -4.80 -19.37
CA ASP A 413 9.48 -4.24 -20.69
C ASP A 413 10.75 -4.29 -21.56
N ALA A 414 11.93 -3.99 -20.99
CA ALA A 414 13.20 -4.07 -21.71
C ALA A 414 13.62 -5.50 -22.05
N ALA A 415 13.40 -6.46 -21.14
CA ALA A 415 13.68 -7.87 -21.41
C ALA A 415 12.74 -8.42 -22.49
N ALA A 416 11.44 -8.12 -22.42
CA ALA A 416 10.47 -8.51 -23.42
C ALA A 416 10.77 -7.88 -24.80
N GLY A 417 10.98 -6.56 -24.84
CA GLY A 417 11.41 -5.87 -26.06
C GLY A 417 12.73 -6.39 -26.63
N GLY A 418 13.69 -6.75 -25.77
CA GLY A 418 14.95 -7.37 -26.15
C GLY A 418 14.77 -8.76 -26.77
N THR A 419 13.86 -9.59 -26.24
CA THR A 419 13.54 -10.89 -26.85
C THR A 419 12.88 -10.74 -28.22
N GLN A 420 11.96 -9.77 -28.38
CA GLN A 420 11.34 -9.47 -29.68
C GLN A 420 12.34 -8.91 -30.68
N LEU A 421 13.27 -8.05 -30.23
CA LEU A 421 14.34 -7.53 -31.07
C LEU A 421 15.28 -8.63 -31.53
N MET A 422 15.66 -9.56 -30.65
CA MET A 422 16.48 -10.71 -31.02
C MET A 422 15.77 -11.61 -32.04
N LEU A 423 14.47 -11.85 -31.84
CA LEU A 423 13.66 -12.60 -32.80
C LEU A 423 13.61 -11.89 -34.17
N GLY A 424 13.42 -10.57 -34.17
CA GLY A 424 13.45 -9.72 -35.37
C GLY A 424 14.80 -9.76 -36.08
N LEU A 425 15.92 -9.63 -35.36
CA LEU A 425 17.26 -9.71 -35.93
C LEU A 425 17.53 -11.06 -36.60
N LEU A 426 17.12 -12.16 -35.98
CA LEU A 426 17.24 -13.49 -36.58
C LEU A 426 16.39 -13.61 -37.85
N LEU A 427 15.20 -13.02 -37.85
CA LEU A 427 14.31 -13.02 -39.01
C LEU A 427 14.89 -12.18 -40.16
N TRP A 428 15.26 -10.92 -39.91
CA TRP A 428 15.79 -9.99 -40.92
C TRP A 428 17.13 -10.43 -41.51
N THR A 429 17.95 -11.17 -40.74
CA THR A 429 19.20 -11.74 -41.25
C THR A 429 19.01 -13.08 -41.98
N GLY A 430 17.79 -13.60 -42.04
CA GLY A 430 17.47 -14.89 -42.68
C GLY A 430 17.94 -16.12 -41.89
N ASN A 431 18.40 -15.95 -40.65
CA ASN A 431 18.93 -17.02 -39.80
C ASN A 431 17.89 -17.61 -38.83
N LEU A 432 16.62 -17.19 -38.93
CA LEU A 432 15.57 -17.64 -38.02
C LEU A 432 15.21 -19.10 -38.27
N GLN A 433 15.62 -19.97 -37.34
CA GLN A 433 15.12 -21.34 -37.23
C GLN A 433 14.02 -21.41 -36.17
N ILE A 434 13.05 -22.30 -36.37
CA ILE A 434 11.90 -22.48 -35.47
C ILE A 434 12.34 -22.81 -34.04
N TRP A 435 13.44 -23.54 -33.87
CA TRP A 435 13.98 -23.85 -32.56
C TRP A 435 14.38 -22.60 -31.76
N HIS A 436 14.85 -21.52 -32.41
CA HIS A 436 15.19 -20.26 -31.73
C HIS A 436 13.98 -19.59 -31.08
N ILE A 437 12.77 -19.81 -31.60
CA ILE A 437 11.54 -19.20 -31.09
C ILE A 437 11.25 -19.70 -29.68
N TYR A 438 11.47 -20.99 -29.39
CA TYR A 438 11.11 -21.60 -28.11
C TYR A 438 11.87 -21.02 -26.89
N PRO A 439 13.23 -20.94 -26.87
CA PRO A 439 13.94 -20.33 -25.75
C PRO A 439 13.64 -18.82 -25.62
N LEU A 440 13.48 -18.10 -26.74
CA LEU A 440 13.10 -16.68 -26.70
C LEU A 440 11.70 -16.50 -26.11
N LEU A 441 10.77 -17.39 -26.43
CA LEU A 441 9.41 -17.37 -25.90
C LEU A 441 9.36 -17.70 -24.40
N VAL A 442 10.22 -18.61 -23.92
CA VAL A 442 10.37 -18.86 -22.48
C VAL A 442 10.84 -17.58 -21.77
N CYS A 443 11.86 -16.91 -22.31
CA CYS A 443 12.34 -15.63 -21.77
C CYS A 443 11.25 -14.55 -21.78
N LEU A 444 10.49 -14.44 -22.89
CA LEU A 444 9.37 -13.52 -23.02
C LEU A 444 8.28 -13.79 -21.99
N SER A 445 7.89 -15.06 -21.80
CA SER A 445 6.86 -15.48 -20.84
C SER A 445 7.23 -15.09 -19.41
N VAL A 446 8.50 -15.28 -19.03
CA VAL A 446 9.03 -14.87 -17.73
C VAL A 446 9.03 -13.35 -17.61
N ALA A 447 9.60 -12.62 -18.59
CA ALA A 447 9.66 -11.16 -18.58
C ALA A 447 8.27 -10.52 -18.44
N LEU A 448 7.30 -10.96 -19.24
CA LEU A 448 5.91 -10.51 -19.18
C LEU A 448 5.23 -10.82 -17.85
N THR A 449 5.63 -11.90 -17.16
CA THR A 449 5.08 -12.22 -15.84
C THR A 449 5.56 -11.23 -14.79
N PHE A 450 6.85 -10.92 -14.75
CA PHE A 450 7.38 -9.87 -13.87
C PHE A 450 6.71 -8.52 -14.15
N GLN A 451 6.59 -8.19 -15.43
CA GLN A 451 5.97 -6.97 -15.92
C GLN A 451 4.53 -6.82 -15.43
N ARG A 452 3.68 -7.83 -15.67
CA ARG A 452 2.26 -7.80 -15.31
C ARG A 452 2.03 -7.72 -13.80
N LEU A 453 2.82 -8.48 -13.01
CA LEU A 453 2.74 -8.43 -11.55
C LEU A 453 3.19 -7.07 -11.00
N ALA A 454 4.26 -6.50 -11.57
CA ALA A 454 4.74 -5.17 -11.21
C ALA A 454 3.71 -4.09 -11.53
N TYR A 455 3.12 -4.14 -12.74
CA TYR A 455 2.10 -3.18 -13.15
C TYR A 455 0.84 -3.27 -12.29
N GLY A 456 0.31 -4.48 -12.08
CA GLY A 456 -0.87 -4.69 -11.23
C GLY A 456 -0.66 -4.23 -9.78
N SER A 457 0.56 -4.34 -9.26
CA SER A 457 0.94 -3.87 -7.92
C SER A 457 1.27 -2.37 -7.88
N ALA A 458 1.58 -1.75 -9.01
CA ALA A 458 1.87 -0.31 -9.10
C ALA A 458 0.62 0.57 -9.15
N ILE A 459 -0.51 0.04 -9.65
CA ILE A 459 -1.78 0.78 -9.77
C ILE A 459 -2.17 1.46 -8.44
N PRO A 460 -2.09 0.80 -7.27
CA PRO A 460 -2.46 1.43 -5.99
C PRO A 460 -1.48 2.48 -5.49
N GLN A 461 -0.25 2.53 -6.02
CA GLN A 461 0.69 3.61 -5.76
C GLN A 461 0.37 4.82 -6.65
N LEU A 462 -0.02 4.58 -7.91
CA LEU A 462 -0.26 5.66 -8.88
C LEU A 462 -1.63 6.31 -8.72
N VAL A 463 -2.61 5.61 -8.15
CA VAL A 463 -4.01 6.04 -8.12
C VAL A 463 -4.55 6.09 -6.69
N PRO A 464 -5.23 7.18 -6.28
CA PRO A 464 -5.91 7.23 -4.98
C PRO A 464 -6.90 6.07 -4.80
N LYS A 465 -6.97 5.48 -3.60
CA LYS A 465 -7.82 4.30 -3.28
C LYS A 465 -9.27 4.39 -3.81
N ARG A 466 -9.88 5.58 -3.76
CA ARG A 466 -11.26 5.83 -4.24
C ARG A 466 -11.47 5.61 -5.75
N PHE A 467 -10.40 5.65 -6.54
CA PHE A 467 -10.44 5.52 -7.99
C PHE A 467 -9.84 4.22 -8.52
N LEU A 468 -9.46 3.27 -7.65
CA LEU A 468 -8.87 1.99 -8.09
C LEU A 468 -9.79 1.21 -9.02
N GLY A 469 -11.10 1.24 -8.81
CA GLY A 469 -12.06 0.65 -9.74
C GLY A 469 -12.02 1.26 -11.13
N HIS A 470 -11.93 2.59 -11.22
CA HIS A 470 -11.83 3.29 -12.50
C HIS A 470 -10.50 2.95 -13.20
N ALA A 471 -9.41 2.90 -12.44
CA ALA A 471 -8.09 2.56 -12.95
C ALA A 471 -8.03 1.11 -13.47
N ASN A 472 -8.54 0.14 -12.71
CA ASN A 472 -8.66 -1.23 -13.19
C ASN A 472 -9.58 -1.30 -14.41
N GLY A 473 -10.65 -0.50 -14.47
CA GLY A 473 -11.47 -0.36 -15.66
C GLY A 473 -10.69 0.09 -16.91
N VAL A 474 -9.78 1.06 -16.78
CA VAL A 474 -8.90 1.49 -17.88
C VAL A 474 -7.98 0.35 -18.33
N VAL A 475 -7.40 -0.41 -17.40
CA VAL A 475 -6.57 -1.59 -17.74
C VAL A 475 -7.40 -2.62 -18.50
N GLN A 476 -8.61 -2.91 -18.01
CA GLN A 476 -9.53 -3.86 -18.63
C GLN A 476 -10.00 -3.41 -20.01
N MET A 477 -10.27 -2.11 -20.18
CA MET A 477 -10.58 -1.52 -21.46
C MET A 477 -9.41 -1.66 -22.43
N ALA A 478 -8.18 -1.41 -21.96
CA ALA A 478 -6.98 -1.54 -22.79
C ALA A 478 -6.79 -2.97 -23.32
N THR A 479 -6.93 -3.98 -22.45
CA THR A 479 -6.89 -5.38 -22.86
C THR A 479 -8.05 -5.74 -23.79
N GLY A 480 -9.27 -5.25 -23.51
CA GLY A 480 -10.43 -5.46 -24.38
C GLY A 480 -10.25 -4.85 -25.77
N THR A 481 -9.62 -3.67 -25.87
CA THR A 481 -9.28 -3.03 -27.16
C THR A 481 -8.33 -3.91 -27.96
N ALA A 482 -7.27 -4.44 -27.34
CA ALA A 482 -6.33 -5.33 -28.02
C ALA A 482 -7.04 -6.60 -28.51
N GLN A 483 -7.87 -7.23 -27.68
CA GLN A 483 -8.64 -8.43 -28.05
C GLN A 483 -9.63 -8.17 -29.19
N LEU A 484 -10.22 -6.97 -29.26
CA LEU A 484 -11.15 -6.58 -30.31
C LEU A 484 -10.43 -6.30 -31.64
N ILE A 485 -9.39 -5.47 -31.59
CA ILE A 485 -8.77 -4.91 -32.80
C ILE A 485 -7.80 -5.90 -33.43
N VAL A 486 -6.97 -6.58 -32.63
CA VAL A 486 -5.84 -7.37 -33.14
C VAL A 486 -6.28 -8.45 -34.11
N PRO A 487 -7.25 -9.33 -33.82
CA PRO A 487 -7.66 -10.37 -34.76
C PRO A 487 -8.19 -9.84 -36.10
N LEU A 488 -8.77 -8.63 -36.12
CA LEU A 488 -9.30 -8.00 -37.34
C LEU A 488 -8.20 -7.53 -38.27
N ILE A 489 -7.12 -6.97 -37.70
CA ILE A 489 -6.04 -6.33 -38.48
C ILE A 489 -4.84 -7.25 -38.65
N ALA A 490 -4.62 -8.24 -37.77
CA ALA A 490 -3.39 -9.03 -37.74
C ALA A 490 -3.17 -9.85 -39.01
N VAL A 491 -4.21 -10.46 -39.59
CA VAL A 491 -4.09 -11.20 -40.85
C VAL A 491 -3.76 -10.26 -42.02
N GLY A 492 -4.40 -9.09 -42.07
CA GLY A 492 -4.13 -8.08 -43.09
C GLY A 492 -2.73 -7.49 -42.98
N LEU A 493 -2.28 -7.17 -41.76
CA LEU A 493 -0.91 -6.75 -41.47
C LEU A 493 0.09 -7.85 -41.84
N MET A 494 -0.19 -9.10 -41.48
CA MET A 494 0.66 -10.24 -41.82
C MET A 494 0.79 -10.39 -43.35
N ALA A 495 -0.27 -10.16 -44.11
CA ALA A 495 -0.22 -10.19 -45.57
C ALA A 495 0.50 -8.96 -46.19
N ALA A 496 0.35 -7.77 -45.60
CA ALA A 496 0.86 -6.52 -46.16
C ALA A 496 2.33 -6.25 -45.81
N ILE A 497 2.73 -6.51 -44.56
CA ILE A 497 4.07 -6.18 -44.02
C ILE A 497 4.82 -7.39 -43.47
N GLY A 498 4.22 -8.59 -43.53
CA GLY A 498 4.84 -9.83 -43.06
C GLY A 498 5.03 -9.88 -41.53
N LEU A 499 5.69 -10.95 -41.08
CA LEU A 499 6.12 -11.08 -39.68
C LEU A 499 7.18 -10.03 -39.33
N GLU A 500 8.02 -9.65 -40.29
CA GLU A 500 9.09 -8.66 -40.12
C GLU A 500 8.54 -7.31 -39.66
N GLY A 501 7.51 -6.78 -40.34
CA GLY A 501 6.90 -5.51 -39.97
C GLY A 501 6.16 -5.58 -38.63
N ILE A 502 5.49 -6.70 -38.33
CA ILE A 502 4.80 -6.89 -37.04
C ILE A 502 5.80 -6.89 -35.88
N LEU A 503 6.97 -7.51 -36.03
CA LEU A 503 8.02 -7.49 -35.02
C LEU A 503 8.60 -6.08 -34.81
N VAL A 504 8.76 -5.28 -35.88
CA VAL A 504 9.17 -3.86 -35.75
C VAL A 504 8.15 -3.09 -34.91
N ILE A 505 6.85 -3.28 -35.18
CA ILE A 505 5.78 -2.62 -34.43
C ILE A 505 5.84 -3.01 -32.95
N ASP A 506 6.02 -4.30 -32.64
CA ASP A 506 6.07 -4.76 -31.25
C ASP A 506 7.31 -4.25 -30.51
N VAL A 507 8.50 -4.30 -31.13
CA VAL A 507 9.72 -3.72 -30.53
C VAL A 507 9.55 -2.22 -30.27
N ALA A 508 9.00 -1.46 -31.22
CA ALA A 508 8.73 -0.05 -31.04
C ALA A 508 7.72 0.20 -29.90
N SER A 509 6.71 -0.67 -29.76
CA SER A 509 5.72 -0.60 -28.70
C SER A 509 6.33 -0.76 -27.30
N TYR A 510 7.30 -1.67 -27.13
CA TYR A 510 8.05 -1.84 -25.88
C TYR A 510 8.93 -0.64 -25.55
N VAL A 511 9.55 -0.02 -26.56
CA VAL A 511 10.31 1.22 -26.38
C VAL A 511 9.40 2.33 -25.87
N VAL A 512 8.20 2.50 -26.45
CA VAL A 512 7.21 3.48 -25.99
C VAL A 512 6.79 3.21 -24.55
N ALA A 513 6.46 1.97 -24.19
CA ALA A 513 6.09 1.60 -22.83
C ALA A 513 7.22 1.86 -21.82
N THR A 514 8.44 1.43 -22.15
CA THR A 514 9.63 1.61 -21.32
C THR A 514 9.93 3.09 -21.10
N LEU A 515 9.93 3.90 -22.16
CA LEU A 515 10.16 5.34 -22.08
C LEU A 515 9.07 6.04 -21.27
N THR A 516 7.80 5.65 -21.44
CA THR A 516 6.68 6.22 -20.69
C THR A 516 6.84 5.99 -19.18
N VAL A 517 7.19 4.76 -18.78
CA VAL A 517 7.45 4.41 -17.38
C VAL A 517 8.73 5.06 -16.86
N ALA A 518 9.76 5.20 -17.70
CA ALA A 518 11.01 5.87 -17.36
C ALA A 518 10.82 7.38 -17.15
N LEU A 519 9.93 8.04 -17.88
CA LEU A 519 9.66 9.47 -17.73
C LEU A 519 8.75 9.80 -16.54
N ILE A 520 7.90 8.86 -16.12
CA ILE A 520 6.94 9.07 -15.03
C ILE A 520 7.56 8.68 -13.69
N ARG A 521 7.60 9.64 -12.75
CA ARG A 521 8.03 9.37 -11.37
C ARG A 521 6.91 8.72 -10.57
N PHE A 522 7.22 7.55 -10.00
CA PHE A 522 6.33 6.87 -9.06
C PHE A 522 6.50 7.49 -7.67
N PRO A 523 5.46 7.53 -6.83
CA PRO A 523 5.61 7.89 -5.44
C PRO A 523 6.61 6.94 -4.77
N ALA A 524 7.55 7.46 -3.98
CA ALA A 524 8.48 6.63 -3.21
C ALA A 524 7.69 6.01 -2.06
N THR A 525 7.41 4.71 -2.12
CA THR A 525 6.67 4.00 -1.06
C THR A 525 7.36 2.73 -0.60
N MET A 526 8.65 2.56 -0.90
CA MET A 526 9.40 1.36 -0.50
C MET A 526 10.59 1.76 0.35
N ALA A 527 10.29 2.22 1.57
CA ALA A 527 11.26 2.23 2.66
C ALA A 527 11.32 0.84 3.28
N TRP A 528 11.85 -0.18 2.57
CA TRP A 528 12.52 -1.30 3.26
C TRP A 528 13.25 -2.29 2.34
N LYS A 529 14.50 -2.58 2.70
CA LYS A 529 15.18 -3.86 2.39
C LYS A 529 15.06 -4.75 3.63
N ARG A 530 14.16 -5.75 3.62
CA ARG A 530 14.11 -6.78 4.67
C ARG A 530 15.13 -7.90 4.41
N ARG A 531 15.68 -8.46 5.50
CA ARG A 531 16.71 -9.52 5.53
C ARG A 531 16.15 -10.95 5.48
N GLU A 532 14.85 -11.15 5.26
CA GLU A 532 14.26 -12.50 5.20
C GLU A 532 14.60 -13.21 3.88
N SER A 533 14.66 -14.54 3.89
CA SER A 533 14.89 -15.33 2.68
C SER A 533 13.67 -15.29 1.75
N VAL A 534 13.88 -15.38 0.44
CA VAL A 534 12.81 -15.35 -0.59
C VAL A 534 11.73 -16.39 -0.30
N LEU A 535 12.15 -17.57 0.16
CA LEU A 535 11.27 -18.68 0.56
C LEU A 535 10.40 -18.34 1.79
N ALA A 536 10.96 -17.71 2.81
CA ALA A 536 10.21 -17.31 4.00
C ALA A 536 9.10 -16.28 3.66
N GLU A 537 9.37 -15.38 2.71
CA GLU A 537 8.40 -14.38 2.27
C GLU A 537 7.30 -14.93 1.35
N MET A 538 7.63 -15.91 0.50
CA MET A 538 6.63 -16.69 -0.25
C MET A 538 5.68 -17.38 0.71
N MET A 539 6.22 -18.10 1.69
CA MET A 539 5.44 -18.77 2.73
C MET A 539 4.64 -17.76 3.56
N GLY A 540 5.17 -16.57 3.82
CA GLY A 540 4.45 -15.48 4.47
C GLY A 540 3.23 -14.98 3.68
N GLY A 541 3.33 -14.83 2.36
CA GLY A 541 2.21 -14.43 1.49
C GLY A 541 1.12 -15.50 1.39
N ILE A 542 1.54 -16.76 1.33
CA ILE A 542 0.62 -17.91 1.39
C ILE A 542 -0.03 -17.97 2.78
N ARG A 543 0.73 -17.87 3.87
CA ARG A 543 0.23 -17.88 5.25
C ARG A 543 -0.74 -16.74 5.50
N HIS A 544 -0.49 -15.54 4.97
CA HIS A 544 -1.41 -14.41 5.10
C HIS A 544 -2.74 -14.68 4.39
N SER A 545 -2.69 -15.11 3.13
CA SER A 545 -3.89 -15.46 2.35
C SER A 545 -4.66 -16.64 2.99
N TRP A 546 -3.93 -17.61 3.55
CA TRP A 546 -4.50 -18.77 4.23
C TRP A 546 -4.92 -18.51 5.68
N GLY A 547 -4.42 -17.45 6.32
CA GLY A 547 -4.78 -17.08 7.70
C GLY A 547 -6.16 -16.45 7.80
N HIS A 548 -6.54 -15.65 6.79
CA HIS A 548 -7.85 -15.01 6.73
C HIS A 548 -8.91 -15.91 6.09
N ARG A 549 -9.92 -16.30 6.88
CA ARG A 549 -11.07 -17.11 6.43
C ARG A 549 -11.77 -16.52 5.19
N GLY A 550 -11.89 -15.20 5.11
CA GLY A 550 -12.48 -14.49 3.96
C GLY A 550 -11.70 -14.70 2.66
N PHE A 551 -10.39 -14.45 2.68
CA PHE A 551 -9.53 -14.57 1.50
C PHE A 551 -9.45 -16.02 1.00
N ARG A 552 -9.36 -17.01 1.91
CA ARG A 552 -9.44 -18.43 1.52
C ARG A 552 -10.75 -18.78 0.81
N ALA A 553 -11.88 -18.34 1.36
CA ALA A 553 -13.19 -18.60 0.75
C ALA A 553 -13.28 -17.96 -0.65
N MET A 554 -12.73 -16.76 -0.80
CA MET A 554 -12.69 -16.06 -2.08
C MET A 554 -11.79 -16.77 -3.10
N LEU A 555 -10.58 -17.19 -2.69
CA LEU A 555 -9.67 -18.00 -3.51
C LEU A 555 -10.33 -19.29 -4.00
N PHE A 556 -10.98 -20.01 -3.09
CA PHE A 556 -11.70 -21.25 -3.42
C PHE A 556 -12.86 -20.99 -4.40
N TYR A 557 -13.64 -19.92 -4.17
CA TYR A 557 -14.70 -19.50 -5.10
C TYR A 557 -14.15 -19.27 -6.51
N PHE A 558 -13.07 -18.49 -6.65
CA PHE A 558 -12.49 -18.23 -7.97
C PHE A 558 -11.84 -19.46 -8.59
N ALA A 559 -11.20 -20.33 -7.79
CA ALA A 559 -10.64 -21.59 -8.29
C ALA A 559 -11.73 -22.47 -8.91
N VAL A 560 -12.83 -22.69 -8.19
CA VAL A 560 -13.98 -23.48 -8.69
C VAL A 560 -14.62 -22.80 -9.90
N LEU A 561 -14.82 -21.49 -9.86
CA LEU A 561 -15.39 -20.73 -10.98
C LEU A 561 -14.52 -20.83 -12.25
N ASN A 562 -13.19 -20.75 -12.13
CA ASN A 562 -12.28 -20.78 -13.27
C ASN A 562 -12.28 -22.13 -14.01
N VAL A 563 -12.55 -23.24 -13.31
CA VAL A 563 -12.73 -24.57 -13.93
C VAL A 563 -13.85 -24.56 -14.97
N PHE A 564 -14.94 -23.81 -14.72
CA PHE A 564 -16.06 -23.70 -15.64
C PHE A 564 -15.89 -22.55 -16.65
N LEU A 565 -15.22 -21.46 -16.28
CA LEU A 565 -15.00 -20.32 -17.19
C LEU A 565 -14.09 -20.67 -18.36
N SER A 566 -12.96 -21.33 -18.10
CA SER A 566 -11.93 -21.56 -19.12
C SER A 566 -12.47 -22.31 -20.36
N PRO A 567 -13.21 -23.43 -20.24
CA PRO A 567 -13.71 -24.16 -21.40
C PRO A 567 -14.72 -23.38 -22.24
N LEU A 568 -15.51 -22.49 -21.64
CA LEU A 568 -16.54 -21.73 -22.36
C LEU A 568 -15.92 -20.91 -23.48
N PHE A 569 -14.92 -20.09 -23.18
CA PHE A 569 -14.29 -19.23 -24.18
C PHE A 569 -13.54 -20.01 -25.26
N LEU A 570 -13.07 -21.23 -24.98
CA LEU A 570 -12.39 -22.10 -25.94
C LEU A 570 -13.37 -22.77 -26.92
N MET A 571 -14.59 -23.04 -26.47
CA MET A 571 -15.59 -23.81 -27.23
C MET A 571 -16.47 -22.95 -28.13
N ILE A 572 -16.33 -21.62 -28.10
CA ILE A 572 -17.03 -20.71 -29.01
C ILE A 572 -16.69 -21.04 -30.47
N SER A 573 -15.40 -21.16 -30.81
CA SER A 573 -14.99 -21.41 -32.21
C SER A 573 -15.44 -22.77 -32.73
N PRO A 574 -15.26 -23.90 -32.00
CA PRO A 574 -15.82 -25.19 -32.40
C PRO A 574 -17.35 -25.21 -32.49
N LEU A 575 -18.05 -24.54 -31.58
CA LEU A 575 -19.52 -24.45 -31.61
C LEU A 575 -19.99 -23.80 -32.90
N VAL A 576 -19.39 -22.67 -33.31
CA VAL A 576 -19.76 -21.99 -34.55
C VAL A 576 -19.35 -22.80 -35.78
N LEU A 577 -18.15 -23.40 -35.79
CA LEU A 577 -17.69 -24.22 -36.92
C LEU A 577 -18.50 -25.50 -37.15
N SER A 578 -19.26 -25.96 -36.15
CA SER A 578 -20.07 -27.17 -36.28
C SER A 578 -21.27 -27.02 -37.24
N PHE A 579 -21.72 -25.78 -37.50
CA PHE A 579 -22.83 -25.51 -38.42
C PHE A 579 -22.63 -24.26 -39.29
N ALA A 580 -21.52 -23.54 -39.13
CA ALA A 580 -21.24 -22.26 -39.74
C ALA A 580 -19.76 -22.14 -40.19
N SER A 581 -19.47 -21.07 -40.93
CA SER A 581 -18.17 -20.83 -41.56
C SER A 581 -17.14 -20.14 -40.65
N LEU A 582 -15.86 -20.19 -41.03
CA LEU A 582 -14.79 -19.45 -40.32
C LEU A 582 -15.04 -17.93 -40.28
N ALA A 583 -15.70 -17.37 -41.30
CA ALA A 583 -16.07 -15.96 -41.32
C ALA A 583 -17.09 -15.60 -40.21
N GLU A 584 -17.93 -16.56 -39.81
CA GLU A 584 -18.91 -16.39 -38.75
C GLU A 584 -18.27 -16.51 -37.37
N VAL A 585 -17.25 -17.37 -37.22
CA VAL A 585 -16.39 -17.38 -36.03
C VAL A 585 -15.76 -16.01 -35.82
N GLY A 586 -15.27 -15.37 -36.88
CA GLY A 586 -14.74 -14.01 -36.84
C GLY A 586 -15.76 -12.97 -36.35
N ARG A 587 -17.01 -13.03 -36.86
CA ARG A 587 -18.10 -12.14 -36.43
C ARG A 587 -18.47 -12.33 -34.96
N VAL A 588 -18.55 -13.57 -34.48
CA VAL A 588 -18.82 -13.88 -33.06
C VAL A 588 -17.65 -13.45 -32.17
N SER A 589 -16.41 -13.66 -32.61
CA SER A 589 -15.20 -13.22 -31.89
C SER A 589 -15.15 -11.70 -31.77
N PHE A 590 -15.54 -10.98 -32.84
CA PHE A 590 -15.67 -9.52 -32.80
C PHE A 590 -16.70 -9.07 -31.75
N ALA A 591 -17.86 -9.72 -31.69
CA ALA A 591 -18.86 -9.45 -30.65
C ALA A 591 -18.30 -9.70 -29.24
N GLY A 592 -17.55 -10.79 -29.05
CA GLY A 592 -16.84 -11.07 -27.80
C GLY A 592 -15.82 -9.99 -27.42
N GLY A 593 -14.98 -9.56 -28.37
CA GLY A 593 -14.02 -8.46 -28.16
C GLY A 593 -14.70 -7.13 -27.84
N LEU A 594 -15.82 -6.83 -28.51
CA LEU A 594 -16.61 -5.63 -28.26
C LEU A 594 -17.23 -5.65 -26.86
N GLY A 595 -17.69 -6.82 -26.41
CA GLY A 595 -18.14 -7.03 -25.04
C GLY A 595 -17.03 -6.76 -24.02
N ALA A 596 -15.81 -7.27 -24.27
CA ALA A 596 -14.67 -7.02 -23.41
C ALA A 596 -14.30 -5.52 -23.35
N PHE A 597 -14.25 -4.85 -24.50
CA PHE A 597 -13.99 -3.41 -24.57
C PHE A 597 -15.06 -2.59 -23.83
N LEU A 598 -16.34 -2.83 -24.10
CA LEU A 598 -17.44 -2.10 -23.46
C LEU A 598 -17.55 -2.40 -21.97
N GLY A 599 -17.25 -3.63 -21.54
CA GLY A 599 -17.16 -3.98 -20.11
C GLY A 599 -16.04 -3.23 -19.40
N GLY A 600 -14.87 -3.08 -20.06
CA GLY A 600 -13.76 -2.28 -19.56
C GLY A 600 -14.10 -0.80 -19.49
N LEU A 601 -14.71 -0.25 -20.55
CA LEU A 601 -15.17 1.14 -20.59
C LEU A 601 -16.22 1.43 -19.51
N ALA A 602 -17.19 0.53 -19.32
CA ALA A 602 -18.19 0.63 -18.27
C ALA A 602 -17.53 0.65 -16.88
N MET A 603 -16.55 -0.23 -16.64
CA MET A 603 -15.78 -0.24 -15.40
C MET A 603 -14.92 1.03 -15.23
N ALA A 604 -14.35 1.57 -16.31
CA ALA A 604 -13.54 2.78 -16.28
C ALA A 604 -14.37 4.02 -15.94
N ALA A 605 -15.60 4.10 -16.46
CA ALA A 605 -16.53 5.21 -16.22
C ALA A 605 -17.23 5.12 -14.86
N TRP A 606 -17.68 3.92 -14.45
CA TRP A 606 -18.43 3.71 -13.21
C TRP A 606 -17.53 3.44 -11.99
N GLY A 607 -16.41 2.76 -12.19
CA GLY A 607 -15.51 2.30 -11.13
C GLY A 607 -16.04 1.16 -10.27
N GLY A 608 -17.19 0.59 -10.61
CA GLY A 608 -17.82 -0.53 -9.90
C GLY A 608 -18.48 -0.13 -8.57
N PRO A 609 -19.03 -1.12 -7.83
CA PRO A 609 -19.71 -0.87 -6.57
C PRO A 609 -18.76 -0.27 -5.52
N ARG A 610 -19.15 0.86 -4.91
CA ARG A 610 -18.35 1.47 -3.82
C ARG A 610 -18.38 0.67 -2.52
N ARG A 611 -19.50 0.00 -2.25
CA ARG A 611 -19.72 -0.90 -1.11
C ARG A 611 -20.12 -2.27 -1.64
N ARG A 612 -19.82 -3.33 -0.88
CA ARG A 612 -20.21 -4.71 -1.21
C ARG A 612 -19.67 -5.17 -2.58
N ARG A 613 -18.39 -4.94 -2.86
CA ARG A 613 -17.77 -5.28 -4.15
C ARG A 613 -17.88 -6.76 -4.49
N LEU A 614 -17.81 -7.65 -3.50
CA LEU A 614 -17.96 -9.08 -3.74
C LEU A 614 -19.38 -9.44 -4.19
N HIS A 615 -20.41 -8.72 -3.75
CA HIS A 615 -21.76 -8.88 -4.34
C HIS A 615 -21.79 -8.45 -5.81
N GLY A 616 -21.05 -7.40 -6.16
CA GLY A 616 -20.87 -7.01 -7.57
C GLY A 616 -20.27 -8.13 -8.40
N VAL A 617 -19.21 -8.78 -7.90
CA VAL A 617 -18.63 -9.97 -8.53
C VAL A 617 -19.67 -11.07 -8.71
N LEU A 618 -20.41 -11.42 -7.66
CA LEU A 618 -21.41 -12.50 -7.69
C LEU A 618 -22.57 -12.19 -8.65
N LEU A 619 -23.04 -10.95 -8.71
CA LEU A 619 -24.07 -10.52 -9.66
C LEU A 619 -23.56 -10.55 -11.10
N SER A 620 -22.32 -10.11 -11.36
CA SER A 620 -21.69 -10.25 -12.67
C SER A 620 -21.51 -11.72 -13.07
N THR A 621 -21.20 -12.61 -12.12
CA THR A 621 -21.14 -14.06 -12.36
C THR A 621 -22.52 -14.65 -12.70
N LEU A 622 -23.59 -14.20 -12.05
CA LEU A 622 -24.96 -14.60 -12.39
C LEU A 622 -25.34 -14.10 -13.79
N ALA A 623 -25.07 -12.84 -14.11
CA ALA A 623 -25.32 -12.30 -15.45
C ALA A 623 -24.53 -13.07 -16.51
N LEU A 624 -23.26 -13.39 -16.25
CA LEU A 624 -22.43 -14.23 -17.11
C LEU A 624 -23.08 -15.61 -17.35
N SER A 625 -23.64 -16.25 -16.31
CA SER A 625 -24.32 -17.55 -16.46
C SER A 625 -25.53 -17.47 -17.38
N VAL A 626 -26.28 -16.36 -17.37
CA VAL A 626 -27.40 -16.15 -18.29
C VAL A 626 -26.92 -16.06 -19.73
N PHE A 627 -25.86 -15.28 -19.99
CA PHE A 627 -25.28 -15.19 -21.34
C PHE A 627 -24.66 -16.50 -21.81
N CYS A 628 -24.06 -17.26 -20.89
CA CYS A 628 -23.57 -18.62 -21.15
C CYS A 628 -24.72 -19.55 -21.57
N LEU A 629 -25.86 -19.51 -20.88
CA LEU A 629 -27.04 -20.28 -21.26
C LEU A 629 -27.57 -19.85 -22.64
N LEU A 630 -27.61 -18.54 -22.92
CA LEU A 630 -27.99 -18.00 -24.23
C LEU A 630 -27.11 -18.53 -25.35
N THR A 631 -25.80 -18.66 -25.16
CA THR A 631 -24.91 -19.24 -26.17
C THR A 631 -25.24 -20.70 -26.51
N GLY A 632 -25.68 -21.49 -25.52
CA GLY A 632 -26.01 -22.90 -25.71
C GLY A 632 -27.43 -23.18 -26.21
N LEU A 633 -28.35 -22.21 -26.04
CA LEU A 633 -29.79 -22.41 -26.18
C LEU A 633 -30.26 -22.82 -27.57
N ARG A 634 -29.72 -22.21 -28.63
CA ARG A 634 -30.08 -22.51 -30.03
C ARG A 634 -28.88 -22.38 -30.96
N ALA A 635 -28.94 -23.07 -32.10
CA ALA A 635 -27.92 -22.99 -33.16
C ALA A 635 -28.15 -21.73 -34.01
N ASP A 636 -28.11 -20.56 -33.36
CA ASP A 636 -28.35 -19.27 -34.01
C ASP A 636 -27.14 -18.34 -33.79
N LEU A 637 -26.60 -17.83 -34.89
CA LEU A 637 -25.37 -17.02 -34.86
C LEU A 637 -25.55 -15.71 -34.09
N PHE A 638 -26.74 -15.09 -34.18
CA PHE A 638 -27.04 -13.87 -33.46
C PHE A 638 -27.09 -14.14 -31.95
N LEU A 639 -27.77 -15.21 -31.53
CA LEU A 639 -27.84 -15.62 -30.12
C LEU A 639 -26.45 -15.93 -29.54
N ILE A 640 -25.62 -16.67 -30.30
CA ILE A 640 -24.24 -16.98 -29.90
C ILE A 640 -23.39 -15.70 -29.81
N ALA A 641 -23.53 -14.77 -30.76
CA ALA A 641 -22.83 -13.49 -30.72
C ALA A 641 -23.25 -12.63 -29.52
N VAL A 642 -24.55 -12.56 -29.20
CA VAL A 642 -25.07 -11.88 -28.00
C VAL A 642 -24.55 -12.54 -26.73
N GLY A 643 -24.52 -13.87 -26.68
CA GLY A 643 -23.97 -14.63 -25.56
C GLY A 643 -22.47 -14.39 -25.38
N ALA A 644 -21.67 -14.46 -26.46
CA ALA A 644 -20.23 -14.19 -26.43
C ALA A 644 -19.95 -12.75 -25.98
N PHE A 645 -20.68 -11.77 -26.52
CA PHE A 645 -20.62 -10.37 -26.10
C PHE A 645 -20.90 -10.22 -24.60
N GLY A 646 -22.02 -10.76 -24.12
CA GLY A 646 -22.44 -10.62 -22.73
C GLY A 646 -21.53 -11.35 -21.76
N MET A 647 -21.00 -12.52 -22.14
CA MET A 647 -20.00 -13.25 -21.35
C MET A 647 -18.72 -12.44 -21.21
N SER A 648 -18.15 -11.93 -22.31
CA SER A 648 -16.93 -11.11 -22.25
C SER A 648 -17.14 -9.83 -21.44
N LEU A 649 -18.28 -9.15 -21.60
CA LEU A 649 -18.63 -7.96 -20.83
C LEU A 649 -18.68 -8.23 -19.33
N CYS A 650 -19.39 -9.29 -18.92
CA CYS A 650 -19.52 -9.65 -17.50
C CYS A 650 -18.19 -10.11 -16.90
N LEU A 651 -17.38 -10.86 -17.66
CA LEU A 651 -16.05 -11.29 -17.23
C LEU A 651 -15.11 -10.10 -17.02
N THR A 652 -15.14 -9.13 -17.93
CA THR A 652 -14.31 -7.92 -17.80
C THR A 652 -14.68 -7.09 -16.58
N LEU A 653 -15.98 -6.90 -16.32
CA LEU A 653 -16.48 -6.25 -15.10
C LEU A 653 -16.05 -7.01 -13.84
N LEU A 654 -16.24 -8.33 -13.83
CA LEU A 654 -15.86 -9.22 -12.72
C LEU A 654 -14.38 -9.07 -12.39
N ASN A 655 -13.49 -9.13 -13.39
CA ASN A 655 -12.05 -9.01 -13.21
C ASN A 655 -11.65 -7.61 -12.69
N GLY A 656 -12.27 -6.54 -13.18
CA GLY A 656 -12.00 -5.18 -12.71
C GLY A 656 -12.43 -4.95 -11.26
N VAL A 657 -13.60 -5.46 -10.86
CA VAL A 657 -14.07 -5.40 -9.48
C VAL A 657 -13.19 -6.27 -8.57
N TYR A 658 -12.82 -7.47 -9.03
CA TYR A 658 -11.94 -8.38 -8.30
C TYR A 658 -10.55 -7.77 -8.03
N ALA A 659 -9.89 -7.22 -9.05
CA ALA A 659 -8.61 -6.54 -8.91
C ALA A 659 -8.71 -5.39 -7.87
N THR A 660 -9.82 -4.66 -7.89
CA THR A 660 -10.10 -3.59 -6.92
C THR A 660 -10.29 -4.11 -5.49
N ILE A 661 -10.91 -5.29 -5.31
CA ILE A 661 -11.02 -5.93 -4.00
C ILE A 661 -9.63 -6.25 -3.47
N ILE A 662 -8.78 -6.91 -4.25
CA ILE A 662 -7.41 -7.24 -3.85
C ILE A 662 -6.64 -5.98 -3.49
N GLN A 663 -6.65 -4.97 -4.35
CA GLN A 663 -5.87 -3.74 -4.15
C GLN A 663 -6.33 -2.89 -2.95
N VAL A 664 -7.59 -3.03 -2.51
CA VAL A 664 -8.13 -2.30 -1.35
C VAL A 664 -8.05 -3.11 -0.06
N LYS A 665 -8.26 -4.43 -0.11
CA LYS A 665 -8.30 -5.30 1.06
C LYS A 665 -6.94 -5.89 1.43
N VAL A 666 -5.99 -5.95 0.48
CA VAL A 666 -4.63 -6.46 0.72
C VAL A 666 -3.69 -5.28 0.93
N PRO A 667 -2.80 -5.31 1.94
CA PRO A 667 -1.76 -4.30 2.13
C PRO A 667 -0.79 -4.25 0.93
N GLN A 668 -0.26 -3.06 0.61
CA GLN A 668 0.50 -2.86 -0.65
C GLN A 668 1.74 -3.76 -0.72
N ARG A 669 2.40 -4.05 0.40
CA ARG A 669 3.56 -4.95 0.47
C ARG A 669 3.30 -6.42 0.15
N PHE A 670 2.04 -6.84 0.05
CA PHE A 670 1.65 -8.21 -0.30
C PHE A 670 1.00 -8.29 -1.69
N HIS A 671 0.88 -7.19 -2.42
CA HIS A 671 0.19 -7.15 -3.71
C HIS A 671 0.83 -8.09 -4.73
N GLY A 672 2.15 -8.03 -4.90
CA GLY A 672 2.86 -8.87 -5.86
C GLY A 672 2.65 -10.35 -5.56
N ARG A 673 2.79 -10.75 -4.30
CA ARG A 673 2.56 -12.14 -3.85
C ARG A 673 1.12 -12.61 -3.98
N VAL A 674 0.14 -11.81 -3.55
CA VAL A 674 -1.28 -12.22 -3.61
C VAL A 674 -1.77 -12.26 -5.05
N ILE A 675 -1.39 -11.28 -5.88
CA ILE A 675 -1.69 -11.29 -7.32
C ILE A 675 -1.04 -12.50 -7.99
N ALA A 676 0.22 -12.81 -7.67
CA ALA A 676 0.91 -13.99 -8.20
C ALA A 676 0.19 -15.31 -7.87
N LEU A 677 -0.19 -15.49 -6.59
CA LEU A 677 -0.90 -16.69 -6.13
C LEU A 677 -2.25 -16.83 -6.86
N ASN A 678 -2.97 -15.72 -7.02
CA ASN A 678 -4.22 -15.69 -7.76
C ASN A 678 -4.04 -16.07 -9.23
N THR A 679 -3.03 -15.50 -9.90
CA THR A 679 -2.72 -15.82 -11.29
C THR A 679 -2.37 -17.30 -11.45
N LEU A 680 -1.57 -17.86 -10.54
CA LEU A 680 -1.23 -19.28 -10.55
C LEU A 680 -2.48 -20.17 -10.41
N ILE A 681 -3.39 -19.83 -9.50
CA ILE A 681 -4.65 -20.58 -9.33
C ILE A 681 -5.52 -20.44 -10.58
N ALA A 682 -5.68 -19.23 -11.12
CA ALA A 682 -6.50 -18.99 -12.31
C ALA A 682 -5.94 -19.64 -13.58
N TRP A 683 -4.61 -19.72 -13.74
CA TRP A 683 -4.00 -20.31 -14.92
C TRP A 683 -3.82 -21.83 -14.80
N SER A 684 -3.70 -22.37 -13.58
CA SER A 684 -3.62 -23.83 -13.38
C SER A 684 -4.91 -24.57 -13.75
N THR A 685 -6.05 -23.87 -13.85
CA THR A 685 -7.29 -24.44 -14.38
C THR A 685 -7.31 -24.53 -15.91
N LEU A 686 -6.45 -23.78 -16.63
CA LEU A 686 -6.40 -23.83 -18.10
C LEU A 686 -6.03 -25.23 -18.62
N PRO A 687 -4.97 -25.92 -18.12
CA PRO A 687 -4.70 -27.31 -18.49
C PRO A 687 -5.87 -28.27 -18.27
N ILE A 688 -6.68 -28.06 -17.22
CA ILE A 688 -7.88 -28.87 -16.96
C ILE A 688 -8.93 -28.60 -18.03
N GLY A 689 -9.13 -27.33 -18.38
CA GLY A 689 -10.07 -26.94 -19.43
C GLY A 689 -9.66 -27.47 -20.81
N PHE A 690 -8.40 -27.31 -21.21
CA PHE A 690 -7.86 -27.78 -22.49
C PHE A 690 -7.70 -29.29 -22.57
N GLY A 691 -7.22 -29.93 -21.50
CA GLY A 691 -6.85 -31.34 -21.50
C GLY A 691 -7.99 -32.28 -21.17
N LEU A 692 -8.97 -31.83 -20.36
CA LEU A 692 -10.08 -32.67 -19.91
C LEU A 692 -11.42 -32.22 -20.50
N VAL A 693 -11.76 -30.94 -20.41
CA VAL A 693 -13.11 -30.51 -20.78
C VAL A 693 -13.27 -30.37 -22.30
N ALA A 694 -12.32 -29.76 -23.00
CA ALA A 694 -12.41 -29.56 -24.44
C ALA A 694 -12.50 -30.86 -25.27
N PRO A 695 -11.61 -31.86 -25.10
CA PRO A 695 -11.66 -33.10 -25.89
C PRO A 695 -12.78 -34.04 -25.43
N TYR A 696 -12.97 -34.24 -24.13
CA TYR A 696 -13.95 -35.22 -23.63
C TYR A 696 -15.37 -34.65 -23.53
N GLY A 697 -15.52 -33.34 -23.34
CA GLY A 697 -16.84 -32.70 -23.26
C GLY A 697 -17.64 -32.89 -24.55
N ALA A 698 -17.06 -32.56 -25.71
CA ALA A 698 -17.72 -32.79 -26.99
C ALA A 698 -17.96 -34.29 -27.23
N GLN A 699 -16.97 -35.16 -26.99
CA GLN A 699 -17.11 -36.60 -27.23
C GLN A 699 -18.18 -37.27 -26.36
N VAL A 700 -18.42 -36.79 -25.14
CA VAL A 700 -19.44 -37.32 -24.25
C VAL A 700 -20.81 -36.74 -24.54
N PHE A 701 -20.91 -35.43 -24.80
CA PHE A 701 -22.21 -34.76 -24.96
C PHE A 701 -22.79 -34.83 -26.37
N GLU A 702 -21.96 -34.89 -27.42
CA GLU A 702 -22.42 -34.95 -28.81
C GLU A 702 -23.27 -36.20 -29.11
N PRO A 703 -22.87 -37.43 -28.70
CA PRO A 703 -23.66 -38.64 -28.94
C PRO A 703 -24.99 -38.65 -28.18
N LEU A 704 -25.06 -37.99 -27.02
CA LEU A 704 -26.26 -37.93 -26.20
C LEU A 704 -27.38 -37.09 -26.86
N LEU A 705 -26.99 -36.12 -27.70
CA LEU A 705 -27.88 -35.17 -28.39
C LEU A 705 -27.88 -35.34 -29.92
N ALA A 706 -27.41 -36.50 -30.39
CA ALA A 706 -27.69 -36.96 -31.73
C ALA A 706 -29.22 -37.13 -31.91
N PRO A 707 -29.75 -37.15 -33.15
CA PRO A 707 -31.19 -37.30 -33.41
C PRO A 707 -31.85 -38.49 -32.70
N ASP A 708 -31.12 -39.60 -32.55
CA ASP A 708 -31.56 -40.82 -31.84
C ASP A 708 -30.90 -40.97 -30.45
N GLY A 709 -30.31 -39.90 -29.92
CA GLY A 709 -29.58 -39.91 -28.66
C GLY A 709 -30.50 -40.00 -27.44
N PRO A 710 -30.03 -40.54 -26.31
CA PRO A 710 -30.82 -40.70 -25.10
C PRO A 710 -31.35 -39.38 -24.49
N LEU A 711 -30.73 -38.23 -24.81
CA LEU A 711 -31.20 -36.91 -24.38
C LEU A 711 -32.00 -36.16 -25.46
N ALA A 712 -32.20 -36.74 -26.65
CA ALA A 712 -32.91 -36.12 -27.77
C ALA A 712 -34.34 -35.71 -27.39
N GLY A 713 -35.06 -36.58 -26.67
CA GLY A 713 -36.45 -36.35 -26.25
C GLY A 713 -36.63 -35.40 -25.05
N THR A 714 -35.56 -35.04 -24.34
CA THR A 714 -35.63 -34.19 -23.14
C THR A 714 -34.87 -32.88 -23.36
N ALA A 715 -33.57 -32.86 -23.14
CA ALA A 715 -32.71 -31.70 -23.35
C ALA A 715 -32.67 -31.29 -24.84
N GLY A 716 -32.70 -32.27 -25.76
CA GLY A 716 -32.73 -32.05 -27.20
C GLY A 716 -34.02 -31.40 -27.69
N ALA A 717 -35.14 -31.54 -26.97
CA ALA A 717 -36.38 -30.84 -27.30
C ALA A 717 -36.28 -29.32 -27.11
N VAL A 718 -35.42 -28.86 -26.20
CA VAL A 718 -35.20 -27.44 -25.90
C VAL A 718 -33.99 -26.88 -26.64
N LEU A 719 -32.89 -27.62 -26.67
CA LEU A 719 -31.60 -27.19 -27.21
C LEU A 719 -31.40 -27.54 -28.70
N GLY A 720 -32.26 -28.41 -29.23
CA GLY A 720 -32.11 -29.06 -30.54
C GLY A 720 -31.19 -30.28 -30.49
N THR A 721 -31.26 -31.08 -31.55
CA THR A 721 -30.40 -32.24 -31.80
C THR A 721 -29.55 -32.01 -33.05
N GLY A 722 -28.35 -32.59 -33.11
CA GLY A 722 -27.45 -32.51 -34.27
C GLY A 722 -26.07 -31.90 -33.97
N PRO A 723 -25.28 -31.59 -35.02
CA PRO A 723 -23.91 -31.11 -34.88
C PRO A 723 -23.80 -29.85 -34.01
N GLY A 724 -22.83 -29.86 -33.09
CA GLY A 724 -22.55 -28.79 -32.12
C GLY A 724 -23.55 -28.69 -30.97
N ARG A 725 -24.61 -29.50 -30.92
CA ARG A 725 -25.58 -29.47 -29.82
C ARG A 725 -25.06 -30.09 -28.54
N GLY A 726 -24.09 -31.02 -28.63
CA GLY A 726 -23.33 -31.49 -27.47
C GLY A 726 -22.59 -30.34 -26.78
N ILE A 727 -21.92 -29.50 -27.56
CA ILE A 727 -21.28 -28.28 -27.06
C ILE A 727 -22.34 -27.31 -26.50
N GLY A 728 -23.46 -27.09 -27.18
CA GLY A 728 -24.56 -26.25 -26.68
C GLY A 728 -25.13 -26.71 -25.33
N PHE A 729 -25.26 -28.02 -25.12
CA PHE A 729 -25.67 -28.59 -23.84
C PHE A 729 -24.60 -28.44 -22.76
N MET A 730 -23.32 -28.56 -23.11
CA MET A 730 -22.24 -28.25 -22.18
C MET A 730 -22.31 -26.79 -21.69
N TYR A 731 -22.62 -25.83 -22.57
CA TYR A 731 -22.89 -24.44 -22.17
C TYR A 731 -24.07 -24.33 -21.20
N ALA A 732 -25.17 -25.04 -21.43
CA ALA A 732 -26.32 -25.03 -20.53
C ALA A 732 -25.97 -25.62 -19.14
N CYS A 733 -25.26 -26.75 -19.11
CA CYS A 733 -24.78 -27.37 -17.87
C CYS A 733 -23.84 -26.44 -17.10
N PHE A 734 -22.91 -25.79 -17.80
CA PHE A 734 -21.94 -24.87 -17.18
C PHE A 734 -22.60 -23.59 -16.71
N ALA A 735 -23.59 -23.06 -17.44
CA ALA A 735 -24.40 -21.95 -17.00
C ALA A 735 -25.11 -22.27 -15.67
N VAL A 736 -25.74 -23.44 -15.57
CA VAL A 736 -26.37 -23.89 -14.31
C VAL A 736 -25.34 -24.05 -13.20
N ALA A 737 -24.18 -24.66 -13.47
CA ALA A 737 -23.12 -24.82 -12.48
C ALA A 737 -22.61 -23.46 -11.97
N ILE A 738 -22.33 -22.51 -12.86
CA ILE A 738 -21.88 -21.15 -12.53
C ILE A 738 -22.97 -20.40 -11.74
N ALA A 739 -24.23 -20.52 -12.13
CA ALA A 739 -25.35 -19.92 -11.41
C ALA A 739 -25.46 -20.50 -9.98
N VAL A 740 -25.37 -21.82 -9.84
CA VAL A 740 -25.38 -22.50 -8.53
C VAL A 740 -24.19 -22.06 -7.68
N ILE A 741 -22.99 -22.00 -8.25
CA ILE A 741 -21.78 -21.53 -7.54
C ILE A 741 -21.99 -20.10 -7.01
N ALA A 742 -22.51 -19.19 -7.84
CA ALA A 742 -22.79 -17.82 -7.44
C ALA A 742 -23.89 -17.72 -6.38
N LEU A 743 -24.99 -18.48 -6.52
CA LEU A 743 -26.08 -18.54 -5.55
C LEU A 743 -25.63 -19.13 -4.21
N VAL A 744 -24.84 -20.20 -4.21
CA VAL A 744 -24.24 -20.79 -3.01
C VAL A 744 -23.31 -19.77 -2.35
N ALA A 745 -22.46 -19.10 -3.12
CA ALA A 745 -21.58 -18.05 -2.60
C ALA A 745 -22.35 -16.87 -1.98
N LEU A 746 -23.51 -16.50 -2.54
CA LEU A 746 -24.43 -15.51 -1.94
C LEU A 746 -25.04 -15.99 -0.61
N ARG A 747 -25.17 -17.30 -0.39
CA ARG A 747 -25.68 -17.89 0.86
C ARG A 747 -24.60 -18.09 1.92
N VAL A 748 -23.35 -18.33 1.52
CA VAL A 748 -22.22 -18.49 2.43
C VAL A 748 -21.93 -17.17 3.15
N ARG A 749 -22.13 -17.15 4.48
CA ARG A 749 -21.99 -15.93 5.30
C ARG A 749 -20.65 -15.22 5.09
N VAL A 750 -19.56 -15.98 5.02
CA VAL A 750 -18.18 -15.47 4.88
C VAL A 750 -18.00 -14.68 3.57
N LEU A 751 -18.59 -15.15 2.47
CA LEU A 751 -18.53 -14.46 1.18
C LEU A 751 -19.56 -13.32 1.13
N ARG A 752 -20.79 -13.57 1.55
CA ARG A 752 -21.84 -12.53 1.57
C ARG A 752 -21.43 -11.31 2.41
N ARG A 753 -20.78 -11.51 3.55
CA ARG A 753 -20.33 -10.39 4.41
C ARG A 753 -18.87 -10.02 4.22
N PHE A 754 -18.18 -10.55 3.20
CA PHE A 754 -16.75 -10.34 2.99
C PHE A 754 -16.34 -8.86 3.06
N ASP A 755 -17.03 -7.98 2.35
CA ASP A 755 -16.69 -6.55 2.34
C ASP A 755 -16.90 -5.84 3.70
N THR A 756 -17.73 -6.41 4.57
CA THR A 756 -18.06 -5.89 5.91
C THR A 756 -17.17 -6.51 6.98
N ASP A 757 -16.90 -7.81 6.87
CA ASP A 757 -16.14 -8.58 7.86
C ASP A 757 -14.62 -8.47 7.63
N VAL A 758 -14.17 -8.22 6.39
CA VAL A 758 -12.77 -7.98 6.06
C VAL A 758 -12.57 -6.46 5.97
N PRO A 759 -11.88 -5.80 6.90
CA PRO A 759 -11.63 -4.37 6.83
C PRO A 759 -10.76 -4.02 5.60
N ASP A 760 -10.85 -2.77 5.15
CA ASP A 760 -9.93 -2.27 4.13
C ASP A 760 -8.49 -2.32 4.67
N ALA A 761 -7.52 -2.62 3.81
CA ALA A 761 -6.14 -2.71 4.23
C ALA A 761 -5.70 -1.36 4.80
N LEU A 762 -5.30 -1.40 6.08
CA LEU A 762 -4.55 -0.34 6.72
C LEU A 762 -3.27 -0.09 5.90
N PRO A 763 -2.83 1.15 5.74
CA PRO A 763 -1.51 1.45 5.16
C PRO A 763 -0.41 0.60 5.84
N ASP A 764 0.62 0.24 5.07
CA ASP A 764 1.58 -0.82 5.40
C ASP A 764 2.28 -0.66 6.78
N ASP A 765 2.24 0.52 7.37
CA ASP A 765 2.86 0.84 8.66
C ASP A 765 2.19 0.08 9.84
N VAL A 766 0.87 -0.16 9.79
CA VAL A 766 0.10 -0.75 10.91
C VAL A 766 0.09 -2.28 10.88
N VAL A 767 0.17 -2.89 9.69
CA VAL A 767 0.17 -4.37 9.58
C VAL A 767 1.56 -4.93 9.91
N GLY A 768 2.61 -4.10 9.86
CA GLY A 768 3.97 -4.50 10.29
C GLY A 768 4.00 -4.69 11.81
N TYR A 769 3.31 -3.81 12.53
CA TYR A 769 3.13 -3.83 13.97
C TYR A 769 2.43 -5.11 14.45
N GLN A 770 1.31 -5.51 13.82
CA GLN A 770 0.59 -6.74 14.20
C GLN A 770 1.42 -8.01 13.99
N ALA A 771 2.21 -8.09 12.92
CA ALA A 771 3.08 -9.24 12.65
C ALA A 771 4.24 -9.34 13.65
N LEU A 772 4.71 -8.21 14.20
CA LEU A 772 5.67 -8.19 15.29
C LEU A 772 5.01 -8.55 16.63
N THR A 773 3.79 -8.07 16.90
CA THR A 773 3.05 -8.47 18.11
C THR A 773 2.86 -9.98 18.16
N GLU A 774 2.57 -10.62 17.03
CA GLU A 774 2.50 -12.08 16.92
C GLU A 774 3.86 -12.76 17.14
N ARG A 775 4.96 -12.17 16.65
CA ARG A 775 6.33 -12.69 16.88
C ARG A 775 6.78 -12.54 18.34
N ILE A 776 6.50 -11.40 18.97
CA ILE A 776 6.82 -11.13 20.37
C ILE A 776 5.95 -12.02 21.27
N ALA A 777 4.67 -12.20 20.95
CA ALA A 777 3.80 -13.13 21.65
C ALA A 777 4.31 -14.58 21.52
N ALA A 778 4.73 -14.99 20.32
CA ALA A 778 5.30 -16.31 20.08
C ALA A 778 6.64 -16.53 20.81
N ALA A 779 7.49 -15.49 20.86
CA ALA A 779 8.75 -15.52 21.60
C ALA A 779 8.52 -15.59 23.12
N ARG A 780 7.57 -14.82 23.66
CA ARG A 780 7.17 -14.89 25.08
C ARG A 780 6.59 -16.25 25.46
N THR A 781 5.86 -16.91 24.56
CA THR A 781 5.38 -18.29 24.79
C THR A 781 6.46 -19.37 24.64
N ALA A 782 7.57 -19.05 23.97
CA ALA A 782 8.70 -19.97 23.81
C ALA A 782 9.74 -19.84 24.94
N ASP A 783 9.89 -18.63 25.51
CA ASP A 783 10.72 -18.37 26.71
C ASP A 783 10.05 -18.83 28.01
N ALA A 784 8.73 -19.01 28.01
CA ALA A 784 8.02 -19.72 29.07
C ALA A 784 8.31 -21.23 28.95
N GLY A 785 9.43 -21.67 29.51
CA GLY A 785 9.81 -23.09 29.58
C GLY A 785 8.72 -23.95 30.26
N PRO A 786 8.76 -25.30 30.09
CA PRO A 786 7.71 -26.21 30.56
C PRO A 786 7.53 -26.29 32.09
N GLY A 787 8.27 -25.49 32.87
CA GLY A 787 8.29 -25.51 34.33
C GLY A 787 7.34 -24.54 35.04
N ASP A 788 6.64 -23.65 34.33
CA ASP A 788 5.75 -22.66 34.96
C ASP A 788 4.25 -22.93 34.69
N ARG A 789 3.90 -24.21 34.54
CA ARG A 789 2.50 -24.68 34.39
C ARG A 789 1.81 -25.01 35.71
N THR A 790 2.30 -24.50 36.83
CA THR A 790 1.67 -24.68 38.14
C THR A 790 1.55 -23.33 38.83
N ASP A 791 0.50 -22.60 38.47
CA ASP A 791 -0.30 -21.69 39.31
C ASP A 791 -0.98 -20.62 38.44
N ALA A 792 -1.91 -21.07 37.60
CA ALA A 792 -2.95 -20.20 37.07
C ALA A 792 -4.22 -20.44 37.92
N PRO A 793 -4.82 -19.41 38.55
CA PRO A 793 -6.12 -19.59 39.18
C PRO A 793 -7.13 -19.93 38.07
N ALA A 794 -7.80 -21.05 38.26
CA ALA A 794 -8.83 -21.56 37.38
C ALA A 794 -10.09 -20.68 37.44
N ASP A 795 -10.09 -19.51 36.79
CA ASP A 795 -11.34 -18.84 36.44
C ASP A 795 -11.19 -17.83 35.30
N THR A 796 -11.25 -18.29 34.05
CA THR A 796 -11.57 -17.44 32.87
C THR A 796 -12.18 -18.29 31.75
N ARG A 797 -13.21 -19.09 32.11
CA ARG A 797 -14.10 -19.74 31.11
C ARG A 797 -15.50 -19.13 31.05
N ALA A 798 -15.76 -18.04 31.78
CA ALA A 798 -17.05 -17.36 31.80
C ALA A 798 -16.89 -15.86 31.54
N ALA A 799 -16.71 -15.47 30.27
CA ALA A 799 -17.06 -14.14 29.75
C ALA A 799 -16.93 -14.13 28.22
N ARG A 800 -17.60 -15.08 27.55
CA ARG A 800 -17.93 -14.99 26.13
C ARG A 800 -19.43 -14.81 26.02
N GLU A 801 -19.91 -13.59 26.29
CA GLU A 801 -21.11 -12.96 25.72
C GLU A 801 -21.21 -11.54 26.31
N PRO A 802 -21.73 -10.59 25.52
CA PRO A 802 -23.07 -10.13 25.85
C PRO A 802 -24.02 -10.11 24.65
N GLU A 803 -25.18 -10.75 24.84
CA GLU A 803 -26.52 -10.15 24.80
C GLU A 803 -26.62 -8.84 23.99
N LYS A 804 -27.34 -8.71 22.87
CA LYS A 804 -28.76 -9.04 22.62
C LYS A 804 -29.70 -8.71 23.77
N GLU A 805 -30.46 -7.62 23.53
CA GLU A 805 -31.72 -7.17 24.15
C GLU A 805 -31.66 -6.19 25.34
N LEU A 806 -32.11 -4.96 25.03
CA LEU A 806 -33.00 -4.03 25.77
C LEU A 806 -32.66 -2.61 25.25
N ALA A 807 -33.47 -1.86 24.49
CA ALA A 807 -34.84 -1.95 23.99
C ALA A 807 -34.94 -1.16 22.67
#